data_AF-A0A1G2N0E2-F1
#
_entry.id   AF-A0A1G2N0E2-F1
#
_cell.length_a   1.000
_cell.length_b   1.000
_cell.length_c   1.000
_cell.angle_alpha   90.00
_cell.angle_beta   90.00
_cell.angle_gamma   90.00
#
_symmetry.space_group_name_H-M   'P 1'
#
loop_
_entity.id
_entity.type
_entity.pdbx_description
1 polymer ?
#
loop_
_entity_poly.entity_id
_entity_poly.type
_entity_poly.pdbx_seq_one_letter_code
_entity_poly.pdbx_strand_id
1 'polypeptide(L)'
;MIWHNIKKNGSSVLNFKFLFYVFIFLFCLMPVSMDAATTIAKPMNYLSLTNGLVGWWTFDGKSTSWFPTQTIYITSGSTWTVPADWNNANNTIETIGGGGASADQVGGIGKGGGGGGAYSKITNLSLTPSASVDISVGTGGAHDGTTTGGDTWFNGASLAASSVGAKGGSGTSNGTGAAGGVADDGVGTTKYSGGAGGNSGVWGYTGGGGGGAGGPDGAGANGSTNGVGDPSDIGGAGGTGGNGSGGAGGAGGAGLGGSGSPGGAGTELGSSKGSGGGGGGAGGASVQAGAGGTGGIYGGGGGGAGGSSASSNSNGGSGGNGVIVVTYIPATPNTTNDISGNGNTGTLTNMSQSLSPVPGKIGQALNFDGSDDYVDINNPSSLQITDETICAWLKTRVTTSLDYIYASRSSVGGGSIYTSSNKISFLISSTDSAQTSNTAINDGRWNHVCVTFVDSTDVVSYFFNGGTDGASSNATAFVHSASKTIGNRSGGGSSTAFNGSIDDVRVYSRALSAGEITQLYNLGAATKISATSKGLPGVGLNNGLVGHWTFDGPKMLSNVADSSISGNTGYLVHSGSGTTTTAGKLGQALSFDGVDDYVIVNNNAAFNSQSAMTWSFWIYDDNCILNNEIVSKGGQAGGTDTVWATWERADCTIVIRLINSTLTLSTQVTRVLDIGKWTHITFTYDGTNIIPYKNGVAGSPVAFSGTLNTTTQSITFANSINFNKDASIKLDDIRIYNRALSAGEVQQLYNLGR
;
A
#
# COMPACT_ATOMS: atom_id res chain seq x y z
N MET A 1 16.88 -60.36 62.10
CA MET A 1 17.11 -60.68 63.53
C MET A 1 17.05 -59.37 64.32
N ILE A 2 16.31 -59.35 65.44
CA ILE A 2 16.83 -59.09 66.82
C ILE A 2 17.35 -57.63 66.97
N TRP A 3 16.52 -56.70 67.46
CA TRP A 3 16.44 -56.21 68.87
C TRP A 3 17.63 -55.29 69.26
N HIS A 4 17.50 -54.26 70.10
CA HIS A 4 16.41 -53.77 70.97
C HIS A 4 16.49 -52.20 71.02
N ASN A 5 15.41 -51.40 71.10
CA ASN A 5 14.68 -50.99 72.33
C ASN A 5 15.62 -50.48 73.44
N ILE A 6 15.37 -49.37 74.16
CA ILE A 6 14.13 -48.61 74.43
C ILE A 6 14.55 -47.18 74.94
N LYS A 7 13.78 -46.10 75.21
CA LYS A 7 12.34 -45.86 75.49
C LYS A 7 11.95 -44.35 75.45
N LYS A 8 11.17 -43.87 74.47
CA LYS A 8 10.16 -42.78 74.58
C LYS A 8 9.48 -42.48 73.24
N ASN A 9 8.14 -42.57 73.20
CA ASN A 9 7.30 -42.28 72.02
C ASN A 9 7.08 -40.75 71.90
N GLY A 10 6.72 -40.13 70.77
CA GLY A 10 6.02 -40.64 69.57
C GLY A 10 4.52 -40.33 69.66
N SER A 11 3.86 -39.59 68.75
CA SER A 11 4.30 -39.04 67.45
C SER A 11 3.53 -37.75 67.07
N SER A 12 3.90 -37.14 65.94
CA SER A 12 3.31 -35.93 65.33
C SER A 12 1.77 -35.94 65.14
N VAL A 13 1.10 -34.79 65.35
CA VAL A 13 0.04 -34.21 64.48
C VAL A 13 -0.51 -32.88 65.07
N LEU A 14 -0.59 -31.82 64.24
CA LEU A 14 -1.25 -30.52 64.49
C LEU A 14 -0.70 -29.71 65.73
N ASN A 15 -0.98 -28.40 65.91
CA ASN A 15 -2.16 -27.64 65.48
C ASN A 15 -1.88 -26.18 65.01
N PHE A 16 -1.02 -25.99 64.01
CA PHE A 16 -0.87 -24.69 63.33
C PHE A 16 -2.07 -24.33 62.41
N LYS A 17 -3.19 -25.07 62.48
CA LYS A 17 -4.39 -24.84 61.66
C LYS A 17 -5.44 -23.97 62.33
N PHE A 18 -5.51 -23.92 63.67
CA PHE A 18 -6.61 -23.20 64.35
C PHE A 18 -6.52 -21.67 64.17
N LEU A 19 -5.32 -21.11 64.02
CA LEU A 19 -5.14 -19.66 63.81
C LEU A 19 -5.44 -19.22 62.36
N PHE A 20 -5.39 -20.14 61.39
CA PHE A 20 -5.56 -19.82 59.96
C PHE A 20 -7.04 -19.69 59.56
N TYR A 21 -7.94 -20.48 60.17
CA TYR A 21 -9.37 -20.43 59.84
C TYR A 21 -10.10 -19.20 60.42
N VAL A 22 -9.62 -18.59 61.51
CA VAL A 22 -10.21 -17.38 62.08
C VAL A 22 -10.04 -16.17 61.15
N PHE A 23 -8.95 -16.09 60.40
CA PHE A 23 -8.72 -15.01 59.43
C PHE A 23 -9.50 -15.16 58.13
N ILE A 24 -9.86 -16.39 57.73
CA ILE A 24 -10.56 -16.65 56.47
C ILE A 24 -12.06 -16.30 56.58
N PHE A 25 -12.68 -16.49 57.74
CA PHE A 25 -14.14 -16.31 57.87
C PHE A 25 -14.62 -14.84 57.91
N LEU A 26 -13.70 -13.87 58.02
CA LEU A 26 -14.04 -12.44 58.03
C LEU A 26 -14.06 -11.78 56.64
N PHE A 27 -13.59 -12.48 55.59
CA PHE A 27 -13.47 -11.91 54.23
C PHE A 27 -14.61 -12.30 53.27
N CYS A 28 -15.57 -13.11 53.72
CA CYS A 28 -16.63 -13.70 52.85
C CYS A 28 -17.99 -12.99 52.93
N LEU A 29 -18.07 -11.75 53.45
CA LEU A 29 -19.33 -11.02 53.66
C LEU A 29 -19.32 -9.55 53.16
N MET A 30 -18.52 -9.24 52.13
CA MET A 30 -18.64 -7.99 51.37
C MET A 30 -18.70 -8.28 49.86
N PRO A 31 -19.64 -7.68 49.10
CA PRO A 31 -19.79 -7.95 47.68
C PRO A 31 -18.68 -7.24 46.87
N VAL A 32 -17.74 -8.03 46.33
CA VAL A 32 -16.72 -7.52 45.40
C VAL A 32 -17.22 -7.62 43.96
N SER A 33 -17.65 -6.48 43.41
CA SER A 33 -17.75 -6.24 41.98
C SER A 33 -16.79 -5.13 41.58
N MET A 34 -15.62 -5.46 41.04
CA MET A 34 -14.77 -4.62 40.19
C MET A 34 -13.64 -5.48 39.60
N ASP A 35 -13.21 -5.15 38.39
CA ASP A 35 -12.35 -6.02 37.58
C ASP A 35 -10.94 -6.27 38.13
N ALA A 36 -10.45 -7.49 37.95
CA ALA A 36 -9.06 -7.89 38.20
C ALA A 36 -8.11 -7.39 37.10
N ALA A 37 -8.15 -6.08 36.81
CA ALA A 37 -7.51 -5.45 35.66
C ALA A 37 -6.69 -4.18 36.00
N THR A 38 -6.04 -4.12 37.15
CA THR A 38 -4.99 -3.09 37.41
C THR A 38 -3.97 -3.56 38.45
N THR A 39 -2.72 -3.08 38.31
CA THR A 39 -1.53 -3.31 39.19
C THR A 39 -0.62 -4.53 38.93
N ILE A 40 -0.31 -4.83 37.66
CA ILE A 40 1.10 -5.12 37.34
C ILE A 40 1.86 -3.79 37.45
N ALA A 41 2.96 -3.77 38.20
CA ALA A 41 3.71 -2.55 38.50
C ALA A 41 4.47 -2.02 37.27
N LYS A 42 3.80 -1.21 36.44
CA LYS A 42 4.48 -0.16 35.68
C LYS A 42 5.25 0.71 36.68
N PRO A 43 6.53 1.09 36.43
CA PRO A 43 7.26 1.94 37.36
C PRO A 43 6.54 3.28 37.52
N MET A 44 6.49 3.80 38.75
CA MET A 44 5.64 4.95 39.13
C MET A 44 5.77 6.16 38.19
N ASN A 45 6.95 6.36 37.62
CA ASN A 45 7.29 7.46 36.70
C ASN A 45 6.48 7.48 35.39
N TYR A 46 5.79 6.40 35.01
CA TYR A 46 4.92 6.42 33.82
C TYR A 46 3.53 7.03 34.07
N LEU A 47 3.08 7.10 35.33
CA LEU A 47 1.75 7.65 35.67
C LEU A 47 1.69 9.17 35.61
N SER A 48 2.83 9.86 35.73
CA SER A 48 2.92 11.31 35.61
C SER A 48 2.79 11.78 34.16
N LEU A 49 3.42 11.10 33.21
CA LEU A 49 3.42 11.49 31.79
C LEU A 49 2.08 11.29 31.06
N THR A 50 1.10 10.65 31.71
CA THR A 50 -0.31 10.63 31.28
C THR A 50 -1.19 11.64 32.04
N ASN A 51 -0.74 12.14 33.19
CA ASN A 51 -1.52 13.07 34.01
C ASN A 51 -1.57 14.46 33.34
N GLY A 52 -2.79 14.92 33.03
CA GLY A 52 -3.04 16.17 32.32
C GLY A 52 -2.77 16.12 30.82
N LEU A 53 -2.52 14.95 30.20
CA LEU A 53 -2.37 14.86 28.75
C LEU A 53 -3.73 15.08 28.06
N VAL A 54 -3.85 16.13 27.25
CA VAL A 54 -5.11 16.54 26.59
C VAL A 54 -5.07 16.49 25.07
N GLY A 55 -3.89 16.35 24.46
CA GLY A 55 -3.74 16.06 23.05
C GLY A 55 -2.45 15.28 22.79
N TRP A 56 -2.52 14.24 21.96
CA TRP A 56 -1.33 13.49 21.53
C TRP A 56 -1.53 12.96 20.10
N TRP A 57 -0.76 13.49 19.15
CA TRP A 57 -0.76 13.06 17.75
C TRP A 57 0.62 12.48 17.41
N THR A 58 0.69 11.16 17.21
CA THR A 58 1.95 10.45 16.92
C THR A 58 2.34 10.50 15.45
N PHE A 59 1.42 10.75 14.52
CA PHE A 59 1.65 10.74 13.07
C PHE A 59 2.24 9.42 12.51
N ASP A 60 2.19 8.35 13.30
CA ASP A 60 2.78 7.04 13.04
C ASP A 60 2.15 6.25 11.87
N GLY A 61 1.16 6.81 11.18
CA GLY A 61 0.41 6.17 10.10
C GLY A 61 -0.68 5.18 10.56
N LYS A 62 -0.65 4.72 11.82
CA LYS A 62 -1.79 4.01 12.44
C LYS A 62 -2.81 4.99 13.03
N SER A 63 -2.31 6.11 13.53
CA SER A 63 -3.07 7.28 13.94
C SER A 63 -3.57 8.10 12.74
N THR A 64 -2.97 7.96 11.55
CA THR A 64 -3.20 8.86 10.41
C THR A 64 -3.98 8.17 9.28
N SER A 65 -5.19 8.66 9.00
CA SER A 65 -6.06 8.17 7.94
C SER A 65 -5.85 8.96 6.65
N TRP A 66 -5.43 8.26 5.59
CA TRP A 66 -5.34 8.81 4.23
C TRP A 66 -6.44 8.19 3.35
N PHE A 67 -7.15 9.04 2.62
CA PHE A 67 -8.17 8.65 1.65
C PHE A 67 -7.59 8.87 0.23
N PRO A 68 -7.05 7.81 -0.40
CA PRO A 68 -6.45 7.92 -1.72
C PRO A 68 -7.51 8.04 -2.81
N THR A 69 -7.07 8.41 -4.02
CA THR A 69 -7.89 8.38 -5.23
C THR A 69 -8.48 7.00 -5.45
N GLN A 70 -9.80 6.92 -5.60
CA GLN A 70 -10.55 5.71 -5.93
C GLN A 70 -10.76 5.64 -7.45
N THR A 71 -10.62 4.46 -8.05
CA THR A 71 -10.93 4.20 -9.47
C THR A 71 -11.85 2.98 -9.58
N ILE A 72 -12.97 3.15 -10.28
CA ILE A 72 -14.04 2.17 -10.42
C ILE A 72 -14.31 1.91 -11.91
N TYR A 73 -14.27 0.64 -12.32
CA TYR A 73 -14.57 0.21 -13.70
C TYR A 73 -15.97 -0.40 -13.75
N ILE A 74 -16.83 0.12 -14.61
CA ILE A 74 -18.17 -0.40 -14.85
C ILE A 74 -18.21 -1.00 -16.27
N THR A 75 -18.34 -2.32 -16.34
CA THR A 75 -18.29 -3.10 -17.59
C THR A 75 -19.64 -3.67 -18.04
N SER A 76 -20.68 -3.52 -17.22
CA SER A 76 -22.07 -3.87 -17.50
C SER A 76 -23.00 -3.22 -16.45
N GLY A 77 -24.30 -3.15 -16.74
CA GLY A 77 -25.31 -2.61 -15.85
C GLY A 77 -26.14 -1.48 -16.47
N SER A 78 -27.26 -1.15 -15.81
CA SER A 78 -28.18 -0.07 -16.19
C SER A 78 -28.26 1.07 -15.17
N THR A 79 -27.79 0.84 -13.94
CA THR A 79 -27.73 1.83 -12.87
C THR A 79 -26.41 1.70 -12.08
N TRP A 80 -25.99 2.80 -11.45
CA TRP A 80 -24.86 2.85 -10.51
C TRP A 80 -25.21 3.74 -9.32
N THR A 81 -24.74 3.40 -8.13
CA THR A 81 -24.96 4.21 -6.92
C THR A 81 -23.75 5.11 -6.66
N VAL A 82 -23.98 6.41 -6.57
CA VAL A 82 -22.95 7.40 -6.25
C VAL A 82 -22.43 7.15 -4.82
N PRO A 83 -21.10 7.12 -4.60
CA PRO A 83 -20.51 6.95 -3.28
C PRO A 83 -21.01 7.97 -2.26
N ALA A 84 -21.09 7.58 -0.98
CA ALA A 84 -21.55 8.44 0.11
C ALA A 84 -20.56 9.59 0.42
N ASP A 85 -19.30 9.38 0.04
CA ASP A 85 -18.13 10.25 0.11
C ASP A 85 -17.79 10.90 -1.25
N TRP A 86 -18.73 10.96 -2.18
CA TRP A 86 -18.49 11.53 -3.51
C TRP A 86 -18.10 13.01 -3.49
N ASN A 87 -17.07 13.36 -4.25
CA ASN A 87 -16.45 14.69 -4.28
C ASN A 87 -16.69 15.38 -5.63
N ASN A 88 -17.54 16.40 -5.63
CA ASN A 88 -17.89 17.17 -6.83
C ASN A 88 -16.73 18.04 -7.37
N ALA A 89 -15.65 18.26 -6.61
CA ALA A 89 -14.52 19.09 -6.99
C ALA A 89 -13.28 18.32 -7.46
N ASN A 90 -13.24 17.00 -7.27
CA ASN A 90 -12.11 16.15 -7.65
C ASN A 90 -12.60 14.79 -8.18
N ASN A 91 -13.17 14.78 -9.38
CA ASN A 91 -13.57 13.55 -10.06
C ASN A 91 -13.38 13.62 -11.59
N THR A 92 -13.31 12.44 -12.23
CA THR A 92 -13.37 12.28 -13.68
C THR A 92 -14.21 11.07 -14.03
N ILE A 93 -15.05 11.17 -15.06
CA ILE A 93 -15.78 10.03 -15.62
C ILE A 93 -15.42 9.92 -17.09
N GLU A 94 -15.03 8.72 -17.50
CA GLU A 94 -14.52 8.39 -18.83
C GLU A 94 -15.33 7.25 -19.42
N THR A 95 -15.54 7.26 -20.73
CA THR A 95 -16.40 6.30 -21.43
C THR A 95 -15.76 5.86 -22.73
N ILE A 96 -15.80 4.55 -23.03
CA ILE A 96 -15.45 3.97 -24.33
C ILE A 96 -16.68 3.24 -24.87
N GLY A 97 -17.06 3.54 -26.12
CA GLY A 97 -18.18 2.87 -26.81
C GLY A 97 -17.86 1.42 -27.18
N GLY A 98 -18.87 0.59 -27.41
CA GLY A 98 -18.66 -0.77 -27.92
C GLY A 98 -18.06 -0.75 -29.33
N GLY A 99 -17.22 -1.73 -29.67
CA GLY A 99 -16.72 -1.93 -31.03
C GLY A 99 -17.75 -2.63 -31.91
N GLY A 100 -17.76 -2.34 -33.20
CA GLY A 100 -18.60 -3.04 -34.18
C GLY A 100 -17.96 -4.32 -34.71
N ALA A 101 -18.76 -5.17 -35.36
CA ALA A 101 -18.33 -6.48 -35.84
C ALA A 101 -18.13 -6.57 -37.37
N SER A 102 -17.38 -7.58 -37.80
CA SER A 102 -17.46 -8.15 -39.15
C SER A 102 -18.58 -9.18 -39.20
N ALA A 103 -19.18 -9.34 -40.38
CA ALA A 103 -19.99 -10.51 -40.70
C ALA A 103 -19.20 -11.81 -40.85
N ASP A 104 -19.90 -12.90 -40.58
CA ASP A 104 -19.62 -14.23 -41.12
C ASP A 104 -19.71 -14.29 -42.66
N GLN A 105 -19.21 -15.39 -43.22
CA GLN A 105 -19.17 -15.68 -44.65
C GLN A 105 -19.91 -16.96 -44.99
N VAL A 106 -20.62 -16.92 -46.12
CA VAL A 106 -21.35 -18.07 -46.68
C VAL A 106 -21.00 -18.19 -48.16
N GLY A 107 -19.71 -18.43 -48.44
CA GLY A 107 -19.12 -18.48 -49.77
C GLY A 107 -18.90 -17.10 -50.41
N GLY A 108 -17.89 -16.99 -51.28
CA GLY A 108 -17.59 -15.75 -52.01
C GLY A 108 -16.64 -14.81 -51.25
N ILE A 109 -16.97 -13.52 -51.23
CA ILE A 109 -15.99 -12.44 -50.99
C ILE A 109 -15.84 -11.99 -49.52
N GLY A 110 -14.57 -11.83 -49.11
CA GLY A 110 -14.06 -11.31 -47.84
C GLY A 110 -14.78 -10.07 -47.29
N LYS A 111 -14.81 -9.92 -45.97
CA LYS A 111 -15.44 -8.75 -45.30
C LYS A 111 -14.43 -7.67 -44.97
N GLY A 112 -14.90 -6.44 -44.87
CA GLY A 112 -14.21 -5.41 -44.10
C GLY A 112 -14.26 -5.70 -42.60
N GLY A 113 -13.41 -5.02 -41.83
CA GLY A 113 -13.49 -5.04 -40.37
C GLY A 113 -14.59 -4.12 -39.82
N GLY A 114 -15.04 -4.39 -38.60
CA GLY A 114 -15.86 -3.48 -37.81
C GLY A 114 -15.06 -2.26 -37.32
N GLY A 115 -15.77 -1.16 -37.04
CA GLY A 115 -15.18 0.06 -36.50
C GLY A 115 -14.97 -0.03 -34.99
N GLY A 116 -13.93 0.64 -34.46
CA GLY A 116 -13.75 0.78 -33.02
C GLY A 116 -14.73 1.80 -32.41
N GLY A 117 -14.98 1.70 -31.10
CA GLY A 117 -15.79 2.66 -30.35
C GLY A 117 -15.08 4.01 -30.14
N ALA A 118 -15.85 5.08 -29.98
CA ALA A 118 -15.35 6.38 -29.56
C ALA A 118 -14.92 6.39 -28.08
N TYR A 119 -14.28 7.48 -27.67
CA TYR A 119 -13.99 7.82 -26.28
C TYR A 119 -14.58 9.19 -25.92
N SER A 120 -15.04 9.37 -24.68
CA SER A 120 -15.46 10.67 -24.14
C SER A 120 -15.26 10.76 -22.63
N LYS A 121 -14.83 11.93 -22.15
CA LYS A 121 -14.49 12.23 -20.75
C LYS A 121 -15.13 13.53 -20.26
N ILE A 122 -15.48 13.57 -18.98
CA ILE A 122 -15.83 14.76 -18.21
C ILE A 122 -15.04 14.81 -16.90
N THR A 123 -14.86 16.01 -16.34
CA THR A 123 -14.17 16.28 -15.07
C THR A 123 -15.07 17.09 -14.14
N ASN A 124 -15.02 16.82 -12.84
CA ASN A 124 -15.76 17.51 -11.78
C ASN A 124 -17.27 17.53 -12.03
N LEU A 125 -17.82 16.37 -12.40
CA LEU A 125 -19.25 16.17 -12.51
C LEU A 125 -19.90 16.27 -11.12
N SER A 126 -20.89 17.14 -11.00
CA SER A 126 -21.64 17.30 -9.77
C SER A 126 -22.75 16.25 -9.66
N LEU A 127 -22.65 15.37 -8.68
CA LEU A 127 -23.64 14.34 -8.35
C LEU A 127 -24.07 14.49 -6.88
N THR A 128 -25.21 13.85 -6.55
CA THR A 128 -25.70 13.73 -5.17
C THR A 128 -25.16 12.43 -4.56
N PRO A 129 -24.42 12.46 -3.44
CA PRO A 129 -23.96 11.25 -2.74
C PRO A 129 -25.11 10.29 -2.43
N SER A 130 -24.86 8.98 -2.53
CA SER A 130 -25.83 7.90 -2.34
C SER A 130 -27.04 7.88 -3.29
N ALA A 131 -27.11 8.75 -4.30
CA ALA A 131 -28.14 8.68 -5.34
C ALA A 131 -27.86 7.54 -6.35
N SER A 132 -28.91 7.01 -6.97
CA SER A 132 -28.76 6.18 -8.16
C SER A 132 -28.66 7.08 -9.39
N VAL A 133 -27.72 6.78 -10.29
CA VAL A 133 -27.65 7.33 -11.64
C VAL A 133 -27.86 6.23 -12.67
N ASP A 134 -28.56 6.56 -13.75
CA ASP A 134 -28.74 5.66 -14.89
C ASP A 134 -27.47 5.63 -15.73
N ILE A 135 -27.14 4.45 -16.27
CA ILE A 135 -25.94 4.19 -17.09
C ILE A 135 -26.25 3.23 -18.25
N SER A 136 -25.36 3.18 -19.23
CA SER A 136 -25.27 2.10 -20.23
C SER A 136 -23.81 1.78 -20.48
N VAL A 137 -23.46 0.49 -20.49
CA VAL A 137 -22.20 0.03 -21.07
C VAL A 137 -22.50 -0.64 -22.40
N GLY A 138 -22.00 -0.08 -23.50
CA GLY A 138 -22.29 -0.56 -24.83
C GLY A 138 -21.74 -1.98 -25.07
N THR A 139 -22.58 -2.90 -25.51
CA THR A 139 -22.11 -4.25 -25.89
C THR A 139 -21.27 -4.21 -27.16
N GLY A 140 -20.22 -5.02 -27.23
CA GLY A 140 -19.50 -5.26 -28.49
C GLY A 140 -20.39 -5.95 -29.52
N GLY A 141 -20.18 -5.66 -30.80
CA GLY A 141 -20.98 -6.24 -31.88
C GLY A 141 -20.81 -7.75 -32.00
N ALA A 142 -21.91 -8.47 -32.21
CA ALA A 142 -21.90 -9.89 -32.56
C ALA A 142 -21.48 -10.10 -34.03
N HIS A 143 -20.87 -11.24 -34.35
CA HIS A 143 -20.35 -11.56 -35.68
C HIS A 143 -21.44 -11.88 -36.74
N ASP A 144 -22.71 -11.65 -36.42
CA ASP A 144 -23.85 -11.81 -37.33
C ASP A 144 -23.85 -10.86 -38.54
N GLY A 145 -23.07 -9.77 -38.46
CA GLY A 145 -22.65 -9.01 -39.62
C GLY A 145 -23.29 -7.67 -39.88
N THR A 146 -24.20 -7.22 -39.03
CA THR A 146 -24.59 -5.80 -38.99
C THR A 146 -24.60 -5.22 -37.59
N THR A 147 -24.40 -6.04 -36.55
CA THR A 147 -24.40 -5.58 -35.17
C THR A 147 -23.30 -4.54 -34.92
N THR A 148 -23.77 -3.32 -34.75
CA THR A 148 -23.02 -2.13 -34.35
C THR A 148 -22.77 -2.19 -32.85
N GLY A 149 -21.60 -1.73 -32.41
CA GLY A 149 -21.28 -1.63 -31.00
C GLY A 149 -22.24 -0.68 -30.28
N GLY A 150 -22.65 -1.05 -29.08
CA GLY A 150 -23.55 -0.25 -28.26
C GLY A 150 -22.92 1.07 -27.81
N ASP A 151 -23.77 2.05 -27.50
CA ASP A 151 -23.32 3.33 -26.93
C ASP A 151 -23.11 3.20 -25.42
N THR A 152 -21.99 3.72 -24.95
CA THR A 152 -21.62 3.75 -23.52
C THR A 152 -21.86 5.14 -22.98
N TRP A 153 -22.61 5.29 -21.89
CA TRP A 153 -22.93 6.60 -21.32
C TRP A 153 -23.26 6.54 -19.83
N PHE A 154 -23.14 7.68 -19.16
CA PHE A 154 -23.25 7.80 -17.71
C PHE A 154 -24.08 9.04 -17.30
N ASN A 155 -24.97 8.84 -16.32
CA ASN A 155 -25.87 9.83 -15.74
C ASN A 155 -26.75 10.54 -16.80
N GLY A 156 -27.76 9.82 -17.29
CA GLY A 156 -28.79 10.30 -18.22
C GLY A 156 -29.74 9.20 -18.68
N ALA A 157 -30.67 9.50 -19.59
CA ALA A 157 -31.62 8.50 -20.12
C ALA A 157 -31.19 7.89 -21.49
N SER A 158 -30.14 8.43 -22.10
CA SER A 158 -29.58 8.00 -23.39
C SER A 158 -28.23 8.69 -23.61
N LEU A 159 -27.46 8.31 -24.64
CA LEU A 159 -26.19 8.95 -25.00
C LEU A 159 -26.33 10.48 -25.10
N ALA A 160 -27.29 10.98 -25.88
CA ALA A 160 -27.51 12.41 -26.09
C ALA A 160 -28.10 13.15 -24.89
N ALA A 161 -28.62 12.43 -23.89
CA ALA A 161 -29.15 12.98 -22.64
C ALA A 161 -28.26 12.66 -21.42
N SER A 162 -27.03 12.21 -21.65
CA SER A 162 -26.05 11.83 -20.62
C SER A 162 -25.18 13.01 -20.18
N SER A 163 -24.50 12.84 -19.04
CA SER A 163 -23.46 13.78 -18.59
C SER A 163 -22.13 13.53 -19.31
N VAL A 164 -21.87 12.27 -19.67
CA VAL A 164 -20.76 11.85 -20.52
C VAL A 164 -21.11 10.53 -21.21
N GLY A 165 -20.69 10.37 -22.46
CA GLY A 165 -20.89 9.13 -23.20
C GLY A 165 -20.23 9.11 -24.57
N ALA A 166 -19.90 7.91 -25.04
CA ALA A 166 -19.17 7.66 -26.27
C ALA A 166 -19.98 6.76 -27.23
N LYS A 167 -19.99 7.14 -28.51
CA LYS A 167 -20.64 6.40 -29.59
C LYS A 167 -19.92 5.07 -29.87
N GLY A 168 -20.66 3.97 -29.99
CA GLY A 168 -20.13 2.69 -30.46
C GLY A 168 -19.78 2.69 -31.96
N GLY A 169 -18.88 1.79 -32.36
CA GLY A 169 -18.42 1.63 -33.75
C GLY A 169 -19.36 0.78 -34.60
N SER A 170 -19.49 1.11 -35.89
CA SER A 170 -20.39 0.43 -36.83
C SER A 170 -19.92 -1.00 -37.14
N GLY A 171 -20.87 -1.90 -37.42
CA GLY A 171 -20.60 -3.22 -38.02
C GLY A 171 -20.61 -3.20 -39.56
N THR A 172 -20.14 -4.28 -40.22
CA THR A 172 -20.21 -4.41 -41.70
C THR A 172 -20.49 -5.83 -42.20
N SER A 173 -21.36 -5.91 -43.21
CA SER A 173 -21.74 -7.12 -43.95
C SER A 173 -21.04 -7.29 -45.31
N ASN A 174 -20.28 -6.27 -45.71
CA ASN A 174 -19.72 -6.12 -47.05
C ASN A 174 -18.18 -6.10 -47.03
N GLY A 175 -17.56 -6.04 -48.21
CA GLY A 175 -16.11 -5.85 -48.34
C GLY A 175 -15.61 -4.48 -47.86
N THR A 176 -16.49 -3.49 -47.67
CA THR A 176 -16.13 -2.18 -47.09
C THR A 176 -15.99 -2.28 -45.58
N GLY A 177 -14.92 -1.72 -45.02
CA GLY A 177 -14.74 -1.55 -43.58
C GLY A 177 -15.75 -0.57 -42.98
N ALA A 178 -16.15 -0.82 -41.75
CA ALA A 178 -17.18 -0.03 -41.08
C ALA A 178 -16.62 1.25 -40.45
N ALA A 179 -17.44 2.29 -40.32
CA ALA A 179 -17.05 3.52 -39.63
C ALA A 179 -16.85 3.29 -38.12
N GLY A 180 -15.78 3.87 -37.56
CA GLY A 180 -15.61 3.95 -36.11
C GLY A 180 -16.64 4.87 -35.44
N GLY A 181 -16.75 4.78 -34.11
CA GLY A 181 -17.63 5.63 -33.33
C GLY A 181 -17.22 7.10 -33.48
N VAL A 182 -18.20 7.96 -33.77
CA VAL A 182 -17.97 9.38 -34.07
C VAL A 182 -17.85 10.18 -32.77
N ALA A 183 -16.75 10.93 -32.62
CA ALA A 183 -16.53 11.80 -31.46
C ALA A 183 -17.63 12.86 -31.30
N ASP A 184 -18.10 13.45 -32.40
CA ASP A 184 -19.09 14.54 -32.37
C ASP A 184 -20.45 14.09 -31.83
N ASP A 185 -20.87 12.85 -32.09
CA ASP A 185 -22.08 12.24 -31.53
C ASP A 185 -21.96 11.87 -30.03
N GLY A 186 -20.74 11.89 -29.46
CA GLY A 186 -20.50 11.69 -28.04
C GLY A 186 -20.77 12.94 -27.18
N VAL A 187 -20.89 12.75 -25.87
CA VAL A 187 -21.06 13.82 -24.87
C VAL A 187 -19.87 13.82 -23.91
N GLY A 188 -19.27 14.98 -23.68
CA GLY A 188 -18.09 15.14 -22.83
C GLY A 188 -17.29 16.39 -23.18
N THR A 189 -16.34 16.76 -22.32
CA THR A 189 -15.43 17.91 -22.52
C THR A 189 -14.20 17.54 -23.35
N THR A 190 -13.79 16.26 -23.33
CA THR A 190 -12.76 15.68 -24.19
C THR A 190 -13.36 14.49 -24.91
N LYS A 191 -13.23 14.42 -26.24
CA LYS A 191 -13.84 13.37 -27.08
C LYS A 191 -12.90 12.96 -28.21
N TYR A 192 -12.83 11.66 -28.52
CA TYR A 192 -12.03 11.13 -29.62
C TYR A 192 -12.77 10.02 -30.36
N SER A 193 -12.61 9.93 -31.69
CA SER A 193 -13.28 8.92 -32.50
C SER A 193 -12.61 7.55 -32.39
N GLY A 194 -13.38 6.49 -32.60
CA GLY A 194 -12.82 5.18 -32.91
C GLY A 194 -12.29 5.12 -34.34
N GLY A 195 -11.34 4.23 -34.60
CA GLY A 195 -10.84 3.96 -35.94
C GLY A 195 -11.88 3.25 -36.80
N ALA A 196 -11.87 3.52 -38.10
CA ALA A 196 -12.64 2.73 -39.06
C ALA A 196 -12.00 1.34 -39.26
N GLY A 197 -12.82 0.34 -39.60
CA GLY A 197 -12.31 -0.92 -40.10
C GLY A 197 -11.67 -0.77 -41.48
N GLY A 198 -10.73 -1.65 -41.81
CA GLY A 198 -10.18 -1.80 -43.15
C GLY A 198 -11.14 -2.54 -44.07
N ASN A 199 -11.05 -2.29 -45.38
CA ASN A 199 -11.74 -3.07 -46.41
C ASN A 199 -11.11 -4.48 -46.57
N SER A 200 -11.86 -5.41 -47.14
CA SER A 200 -11.37 -6.69 -47.65
C SER A 200 -10.30 -6.48 -48.75
N GLY A 201 -9.39 -7.44 -48.92
CA GLY A 201 -8.35 -7.39 -49.96
C GLY A 201 -8.88 -7.43 -51.40
N VAL A 202 -8.00 -7.15 -52.36
CA VAL A 202 -8.31 -7.19 -53.80
C VAL A 202 -8.79 -8.59 -54.23
N TRP A 203 -9.72 -8.64 -55.17
CA TRP A 203 -10.53 -9.84 -55.53
C TRP A 203 -11.44 -10.37 -54.43
N GLY A 204 -11.36 -9.83 -53.21
CA GLY A 204 -12.23 -10.18 -52.10
C GLY A 204 -11.92 -11.56 -51.52
N TYR A 205 -10.65 -11.96 -51.35
CA TYR A 205 -10.33 -13.21 -50.66
C TYR A 205 -9.83 -13.03 -49.22
N THR A 206 -9.30 -11.86 -48.86
CA THR A 206 -8.79 -11.59 -47.49
C THR A 206 -9.73 -10.64 -46.73
N GLY A 207 -9.80 -10.79 -45.42
CA GLY A 207 -10.55 -9.90 -44.53
C GLY A 207 -9.76 -8.64 -44.16
N GLY A 208 -10.44 -7.50 -44.02
CA GLY A 208 -9.85 -6.26 -43.52
C GLY A 208 -9.63 -6.26 -42.00
N GLY A 209 -8.66 -5.50 -41.49
CA GLY A 209 -8.49 -5.35 -40.03
C GLY A 209 -9.64 -4.57 -39.38
N GLY A 210 -9.96 -4.85 -38.12
CA GLY A 210 -10.86 -4.03 -37.32
C GLY A 210 -10.22 -2.70 -36.92
N GLY A 211 -11.03 -1.67 -36.68
CA GLY A 211 -10.54 -0.38 -36.15
C GLY A 211 -10.24 -0.43 -34.65
N GLY A 212 -9.25 0.32 -34.18
CA GLY A 212 -8.99 0.47 -32.75
C GLY A 212 -9.98 1.42 -32.08
N ALA A 213 -10.18 1.29 -30.77
CA ALA A 213 -10.99 2.21 -29.98
C ALA A 213 -10.31 3.56 -29.78
N GLY A 214 -11.08 4.62 -29.57
CA GLY A 214 -10.57 5.85 -28.95
C GLY A 214 -10.16 5.61 -27.48
N GLY A 215 -9.24 6.40 -26.97
CA GLY A 215 -8.77 6.35 -25.58
C GLY A 215 -8.30 7.71 -25.06
N PRO A 216 -7.82 7.81 -23.82
CA PRO A 216 -7.36 9.06 -23.21
C PRO A 216 -6.30 9.81 -24.04
N ASP A 217 -5.40 9.06 -24.68
CA ASP A 217 -4.29 9.59 -25.47
C ASP A 217 -4.67 9.94 -26.92
N GLY A 218 -5.92 9.71 -27.36
CA GLY A 218 -6.43 10.14 -28.66
C GLY A 218 -7.38 9.18 -29.38
N ALA A 219 -7.58 9.44 -30.67
CA ALA A 219 -8.42 8.62 -31.54
C ALA A 219 -7.80 7.25 -31.83
N GLY A 220 -8.65 6.24 -32.04
CA GLY A 220 -8.21 4.90 -32.43
C GLY A 220 -7.71 4.87 -33.88
N ALA A 221 -6.67 4.08 -34.15
CA ALA A 221 -6.16 3.92 -35.51
C ALA A 221 -7.08 3.03 -36.37
N ASN A 222 -7.10 3.29 -37.68
CA ASN A 222 -7.88 2.50 -38.62
C ASN A 222 -7.31 1.08 -38.79
N GLY A 223 -8.18 0.12 -39.03
CA GLY A 223 -7.82 -1.22 -39.49
C GLY A 223 -7.20 -1.17 -40.90
N SER A 224 -6.17 -1.99 -41.12
CA SER A 224 -5.43 -2.02 -42.37
C SER A 224 -6.20 -2.77 -43.47
N THR A 225 -6.10 -2.25 -44.70
CA THR A 225 -6.31 -3.00 -45.94
C THR A 225 -4.97 -3.57 -46.39
N ASN A 226 -4.89 -4.87 -46.71
CA ASN A 226 -3.68 -5.39 -47.35
C ASN A 226 -3.60 -4.99 -48.84
N GLY A 227 -2.37 -4.84 -49.30
CA GLY A 227 -2.03 -4.01 -50.46
C GLY A 227 -2.47 -4.55 -51.82
N VAL A 228 -2.64 -3.62 -52.77
CA VAL A 228 -2.89 -3.94 -54.19
C VAL A 228 -1.63 -4.59 -54.79
N GLY A 229 -1.66 -5.91 -54.97
CA GLY A 229 -0.66 -6.65 -55.76
C GLY A 229 0.28 -7.59 -54.99
N ASP A 230 0.06 -7.83 -53.70
CA ASP A 230 0.81 -8.87 -52.96
C ASP A 230 0.18 -10.27 -53.18
N PRO A 231 0.90 -11.27 -53.70
CA PRO A 231 0.40 -12.64 -53.90
C PRO A 231 0.33 -13.50 -52.62
N SER A 232 0.39 -12.90 -51.43
CA SER A 232 0.50 -13.61 -50.14
C SER A 232 -0.81 -14.09 -49.51
N ASP A 233 -1.97 -13.62 -49.99
CA ASP A 233 -3.31 -13.87 -49.41
C ASP A 233 -3.46 -13.54 -47.90
N ILE A 234 -2.59 -12.70 -47.32
CA ILE A 234 -2.62 -12.34 -45.90
C ILE A 234 -3.79 -11.36 -45.60
N GLY A 235 -4.43 -11.50 -44.44
CA GLY A 235 -5.47 -10.60 -43.93
C GLY A 235 -4.95 -9.28 -43.36
N GLY A 236 -5.80 -8.25 -43.31
CA GLY A 236 -5.43 -6.92 -42.81
C GLY A 236 -5.15 -6.89 -41.30
N ALA A 237 -4.06 -6.25 -40.88
CA ALA A 237 -3.80 -6.01 -39.45
C ALA A 237 -4.84 -5.04 -38.84
N GLY A 238 -5.28 -5.30 -37.62
CA GLY A 238 -6.15 -4.38 -36.88
C GLY A 238 -5.46 -3.06 -36.53
N GLY A 239 -6.23 -2.00 -36.29
CA GLY A 239 -5.71 -0.72 -35.82
C GLY A 239 -5.38 -0.76 -34.32
N THR A 240 -4.42 0.06 -33.86
CA THR A 240 -4.18 0.26 -32.42
C THR A 240 -5.32 1.05 -31.77
N GLY A 241 -5.65 0.73 -30.53
CA GLY A 241 -6.42 1.63 -29.67
C GLY A 241 -5.60 2.88 -29.35
N GLY A 242 -6.24 4.04 -29.37
CA GLY A 242 -5.67 5.34 -28.98
C GLY A 242 -4.29 5.68 -29.57
N ASN A 243 -3.55 6.50 -28.82
CA ASN A 243 -2.09 6.61 -28.92
C ASN A 243 -1.46 6.04 -27.63
N GLY A 244 -0.17 6.30 -27.39
CA GLY A 244 0.46 6.01 -26.10
C GLY A 244 0.53 4.51 -25.81
N SER A 245 -0.12 4.07 -24.73
CA SER A 245 -0.14 2.66 -24.29
C SER A 245 -1.47 1.94 -24.58
N GLY A 246 -2.20 2.42 -25.58
CA GLY A 246 -3.40 1.78 -26.12
C GLY A 246 -3.16 0.42 -26.79
N GLY A 247 -4.24 -0.36 -26.92
CA GLY A 247 -4.19 -1.77 -27.25
C GLY A 247 -3.62 -2.05 -28.65
N ALA A 248 -2.63 -2.94 -28.74
CA ALA A 248 -2.02 -3.32 -30.01
C ALA A 248 -3.03 -3.89 -31.00
N GLY A 249 -2.94 -3.51 -32.28
CA GLY A 249 -3.77 -4.07 -33.33
C GLY A 249 -3.48 -5.56 -33.56
N GLY A 250 -4.54 -6.36 -33.73
CA GLY A 250 -4.41 -7.80 -33.96
C GLY A 250 -3.72 -8.10 -35.29
N ALA A 251 -2.71 -8.97 -35.27
CA ALA A 251 -2.00 -9.38 -36.48
C ALA A 251 -2.95 -10.07 -37.48
N GLY A 252 -2.83 -9.71 -38.75
CA GLY A 252 -3.60 -10.30 -39.84
C GLY A 252 -3.29 -11.78 -40.04
N GLY A 253 -4.30 -12.56 -40.41
CA GLY A 253 -4.17 -13.99 -40.62
C GLY A 253 -3.32 -14.32 -41.86
N ALA A 254 -2.46 -15.33 -41.75
CA ALA A 254 -1.63 -15.79 -42.86
C ALA A 254 -2.45 -16.29 -44.06
N GLY A 255 -1.89 -16.23 -45.27
CA GLY A 255 -2.49 -16.80 -46.47
C GLY A 255 -2.78 -18.31 -46.36
N LEU A 256 -3.59 -18.81 -47.29
CA LEU A 256 -4.19 -20.16 -47.24
C LEU A 256 -5.17 -20.35 -46.06
N GLY A 257 -5.88 -19.29 -45.66
CA GLY A 257 -7.01 -19.37 -44.73
C GLY A 257 -6.65 -19.25 -43.25
N GLY A 258 -5.51 -18.64 -42.91
CA GLY A 258 -5.16 -18.36 -41.52
C GLY A 258 -6.13 -17.37 -40.87
N SER A 259 -6.56 -17.65 -39.64
CA SER A 259 -7.38 -16.74 -38.85
C SER A 259 -6.60 -15.50 -38.39
N GLY A 260 -7.28 -14.36 -38.28
CA GLY A 260 -6.71 -13.14 -37.71
C GLY A 260 -6.59 -13.23 -36.19
N SER A 261 -5.59 -12.53 -35.63
CA SER A 261 -5.35 -12.51 -34.18
C SER A 261 -6.29 -11.52 -33.48
N PRO A 262 -6.69 -11.76 -32.21
CA PRO A 262 -7.40 -10.77 -31.40
C PRO A 262 -6.64 -9.46 -31.27
N GLY A 263 -7.37 -8.36 -31.09
CA GLY A 263 -6.81 -7.07 -30.68
C GLY A 263 -6.36 -7.10 -29.20
N GLY A 264 -5.28 -6.40 -28.89
CA GLY A 264 -4.77 -6.24 -27.52
C GLY A 264 -5.64 -5.31 -26.67
N ALA A 265 -5.52 -5.44 -25.36
CA ALA A 265 -6.04 -4.45 -24.40
C ALA A 265 -5.00 -3.34 -24.16
N GLY A 266 -5.45 -2.10 -24.10
CA GLY A 266 -4.63 -0.96 -23.69
C GLY A 266 -4.43 -0.89 -22.17
N THR A 267 -3.61 0.06 -21.73
CA THR A 267 -3.27 0.30 -20.31
C THR A 267 -3.42 1.75 -19.85
N GLU A 268 -3.96 2.64 -20.70
CA GLU A 268 -4.09 4.08 -20.42
C GLU A 268 -5.05 4.39 -19.24
N LEU A 269 -5.90 3.43 -18.88
CA LEU A 269 -6.87 3.51 -17.79
C LEU A 269 -6.52 2.58 -16.61
N GLY A 270 -5.35 1.94 -16.63
CA GLY A 270 -4.89 0.98 -15.60
C GLY A 270 -4.36 -0.33 -16.16
N SER A 271 -3.88 -1.24 -15.29
CA SER A 271 -3.30 -2.53 -15.71
C SER A 271 -4.29 -3.37 -16.53
N SER A 272 -4.01 -3.54 -17.83
CA SER A 272 -4.89 -4.16 -18.83
C SER A 272 -6.30 -3.52 -18.93
N LYS A 273 -6.41 -2.23 -18.59
CA LYS A 273 -7.60 -1.38 -18.73
C LYS A 273 -7.22 -0.16 -19.58
N GLY A 274 -7.90 0.03 -20.71
CA GLY A 274 -7.51 1.02 -21.71
C GLY A 274 -8.14 0.71 -23.06
N SER A 275 -7.89 1.53 -24.08
CA SER A 275 -8.52 1.38 -25.39
C SER A 275 -8.09 0.06 -26.07
N GLY A 276 -9.06 -0.66 -26.65
CA GLY A 276 -8.82 -1.93 -27.33
C GLY A 276 -8.32 -1.73 -28.75
N GLY A 277 -7.30 -2.51 -29.15
CA GLY A 277 -6.93 -2.64 -30.56
C GLY A 277 -8.02 -3.33 -31.37
N GLY A 278 -8.11 -3.07 -32.66
CA GLY A 278 -8.97 -3.85 -33.56
C GLY A 278 -8.43 -5.26 -33.77
N GLY A 279 -9.31 -6.22 -34.06
CA GLY A 279 -8.93 -7.58 -34.42
C GLY A 279 -8.31 -7.66 -35.83
N GLY A 280 -7.39 -8.61 -36.05
CA GLY A 280 -6.85 -8.88 -37.38
C GLY A 280 -7.90 -9.49 -38.30
N GLY A 281 -7.93 -9.08 -39.56
CA GLY A 281 -8.68 -9.76 -40.62
C GLY A 281 -8.01 -11.08 -41.00
N ALA A 282 -8.80 -12.01 -41.53
CA ALA A 282 -8.32 -13.34 -41.92
C ALA A 282 -7.66 -13.38 -43.30
N GLY A 283 -6.77 -14.36 -43.51
CA GLY A 283 -6.23 -14.67 -44.82
C GLY A 283 -7.23 -15.40 -45.73
N GLY A 284 -6.98 -15.31 -47.04
CA GLY A 284 -7.77 -15.97 -48.08
C GLY A 284 -7.25 -17.35 -48.46
N ALA A 285 -8.09 -18.15 -49.12
CA ALA A 285 -7.66 -19.41 -49.72
C ALA A 285 -8.56 -19.87 -50.87
N SER A 286 -8.01 -20.77 -51.70
CA SER A 286 -8.80 -21.51 -52.68
C SER A 286 -9.66 -22.64 -52.08
N VAL A 287 -9.36 -23.11 -50.86
CA VAL A 287 -9.95 -24.32 -50.25
C VAL A 287 -10.73 -24.07 -48.96
N GLN A 288 -10.20 -23.27 -48.02
CA GLN A 288 -10.85 -22.99 -46.73
C GLN A 288 -10.57 -21.56 -46.27
N ALA A 289 -11.61 -20.82 -45.91
CA ALA A 289 -11.52 -19.44 -45.41
C ALA A 289 -11.14 -19.39 -43.91
N GLY A 290 -10.34 -18.38 -43.53
CA GLY A 290 -10.00 -18.10 -42.12
C GLY A 290 -11.02 -17.21 -41.42
N ALA A 291 -11.04 -17.27 -40.08
CA ALA A 291 -11.93 -16.46 -39.23
C ALA A 291 -11.29 -15.13 -38.81
N GLY A 292 -12.09 -14.08 -38.69
CA GLY A 292 -11.66 -12.77 -38.21
C GLY A 292 -11.33 -12.78 -36.71
N GLY A 293 -10.26 -12.07 -36.32
CA GLY A 293 -9.90 -11.89 -34.92
C GLY A 293 -10.89 -10.98 -34.19
N THR A 294 -11.15 -11.24 -32.91
CA THR A 294 -12.02 -10.37 -32.09
C THR A 294 -11.36 -9.02 -31.81
N GLY A 295 -12.16 -7.98 -31.64
CA GLY A 295 -11.69 -6.72 -31.09
C GLY A 295 -11.11 -6.87 -29.68
N GLY A 296 -10.16 -6.00 -29.34
CA GLY A 296 -9.61 -5.86 -28.00
C GLY A 296 -10.67 -5.41 -27.00
N ILE A 297 -10.50 -5.84 -25.74
CA ILE A 297 -11.56 -5.93 -24.71
C ILE A 297 -12.47 -4.71 -24.64
N TYR A 298 -11.90 -3.50 -24.69
CA TYR A 298 -12.66 -2.25 -24.60
C TYR A 298 -12.74 -1.51 -25.94
N GLY A 299 -13.88 -1.64 -26.62
CA GLY A 299 -14.26 -0.89 -27.81
C GLY A 299 -13.55 -1.29 -29.11
N GLY A 300 -12.65 -2.27 -29.13
CA GLY A 300 -11.95 -2.67 -30.36
C GLY A 300 -12.92 -3.22 -31.41
N GLY A 301 -12.75 -2.83 -32.68
CA GLY A 301 -13.54 -3.36 -33.79
C GLY A 301 -13.13 -4.78 -34.18
N GLY A 302 -14.08 -5.62 -34.59
CA GLY A 302 -13.82 -6.99 -35.03
C GLY A 302 -13.15 -7.08 -36.40
N GLY A 303 -12.25 -8.04 -36.59
CA GLY A 303 -11.57 -8.29 -37.86
C GLY A 303 -12.45 -8.97 -38.90
N GLY A 304 -12.18 -8.71 -40.18
CA GLY A 304 -12.90 -9.23 -41.34
C GLY A 304 -12.73 -10.74 -41.55
N ALA A 305 -13.82 -11.44 -41.88
CA ALA A 305 -13.80 -12.85 -42.28
C ALA A 305 -13.27 -13.04 -43.71
N GLY A 306 -12.44 -14.07 -43.91
CA GLY A 306 -11.81 -14.40 -45.21
C GLY A 306 -12.79 -15.00 -46.22
N GLY A 307 -12.51 -14.83 -47.51
CA GLY A 307 -13.29 -15.42 -48.60
C GLY A 307 -12.72 -16.76 -49.09
N SER A 308 -13.50 -17.50 -49.90
CA SER A 308 -13.00 -18.70 -50.59
C SER A 308 -13.71 -18.99 -51.92
N SER A 309 -13.00 -19.62 -52.85
CA SER A 309 -13.56 -20.16 -54.09
C SER A 309 -14.29 -21.51 -53.92
N ALA A 310 -14.10 -22.20 -52.79
CA ALA A 310 -14.64 -23.53 -52.51
C ALA A 310 -15.94 -23.52 -51.69
N SER A 311 -16.59 -22.36 -51.53
CA SER A 311 -17.83 -22.18 -50.74
C SER A 311 -17.74 -22.61 -49.26
N SER A 312 -16.56 -22.51 -48.64
CA SER A 312 -16.42 -22.70 -47.19
C SER A 312 -16.93 -21.47 -46.43
N ASN A 313 -17.63 -21.69 -45.33
CA ASN A 313 -18.01 -20.63 -44.39
C ASN A 313 -16.84 -20.27 -43.45
N SER A 314 -16.82 -19.03 -42.95
CA SER A 314 -15.87 -18.55 -41.94
C SER A 314 -16.53 -17.45 -41.10
N ASN A 315 -16.07 -17.28 -39.85
CA ASN A 315 -16.69 -16.34 -38.92
C ASN A 315 -16.05 -14.95 -38.93
N GLY A 316 -16.86 -13.92 -38.72
CA GLY A 316 -16.41 -12.55 -38.48
C GLY A 316 -15.84 -12.39 -37.07
N GLY A 317 -14.97 -11.38 -36.89
CA GLY A 317 -14.60 -10.92 -35.57
C GLY A 317 -15.76 -10.16 -34.91
N SER A 318 -16.07 -10.49 -33.65
CA SER A 318 -16.91 -9.65 -32.78
C SER A 318 -16.15 -8.41 -32.31
N GLY A 319 -16.88 -7.35 -31.98
CA GLY A 319 -16.31 -6.17 -31.34
C GLY A 319 -16.09 -6.36 -29.83
N GLY A 320 -15.25 -5.51 -29.23
CA GLY A 320 -15.07 -5.40 -27.78
C GLY A 320 -16.22 -4.63 -27.12
N ASN A 321 -16.48 -4.89 -25.83
CA ASN A 321 -17.49 -4.16 -25.05
C ASN A 321 -17.01 -2.74 -24.75
N GLY A 322 -17.91 -1.84 -24.39
CA GLY A 322 -17.54 -0.56 -23.81
C GLY A 322 -17.05 -0.66 -22.36
N VAL A 323 -16.70 0.48 -21.77
CA VAL A 323 -16.43 0.61 -20.33
C VAL A 323 -16.70 2.04 -19.88
N ILE A 324 -17.20 2.20 -18.66
CA ILE A 324 -17.20 3.47 -17.93
C ILE A 324 -16.11 3.37 -16.84
N VAL A 325 -15.26 4.38 -16.73
CA VAL A 325 -14.27 4.50 -15.65
C VAL A 325 -14.58 5.75 -14.84
N VAL A 326 -14.83 5.57 -13.55
CA VAL A 326 -15.10 6.65 -12.59
C VAL A 326 -13.91 6.74 -11.65
N THR A 327 -13.27 7.91 -11.61
CA THR A 327 -12.13 8.19 -10.72
C THR A 327 -12.46 9.39 -9.85
N TYR A 328 -12.25 9.33 -8.53
CA TYR A 328 -12.48 10.46 -7.62
C TYR A 328 -11.60 10.40 -6.37
N ILE A 329 -11.34 11.56 -5.76
CA ILE A 329 -10.75 11.64 -4.42
C ILE A 329 -11.91 11.81 -3.42
N PRO A 330 -12.06 10.95 -2.39
CA PRO A 330 -13.13 11.06 -1.40
C PRO A 330 -13.29 12.47 -0.79
N ALA A 331 -14.53 12.81 -0.44
CA ALA A 331 -14.88 14.02 0.29
C ALA A 331 -14.63 13.89 1.80
N THR A 332 -14.36 12.69 2.31
CA THR A 332 -13.81 12.45 3.64
C THR A 332 -12.38 13.01 3.70
N PRO A 333 -12.10 14.02 4.53
CA PRO A 333 -10.76 14.60 4.58
C PRO A 333 -9.79 13.66 5.29
N ASN A 334 -8.51 13.74 4.94
CA ASN A 334 -7.45 13.02 5.64
C ASN A 334 -7.38 13.48 7.11
N THR A 335 -7.12 12.58 8.04
CA THR A 335 -7.12 12.90 9.49
C THR A 335 -5.96 12.28 10.24
N THR A 336 -5.70 12.80 11.43
CA THR A 336 -4.76 12.23 12.40
C THR A 336 -5.39 12.23 13.80
N ASN A 337 -5.57 11.03 14.34
CA ASN A 337 -6.26 10.78 15.59
C ASN A 337 -5.46 11.31 16.80
N ASP A 338 -6.19 11.87 17.77
CA ASP A 338 -5.66 12.14 19.10
C ASP A 338 -5.70 10.86 19.95
N ILE A 339 -4.53 10.36 20.34
CA ILE A 339 -4.39 9.16 21.17
C ILE A 339 -4.23 9.46 22.67
N SER A 340 -4.44 10.70 23.10
CA SER A 340 -4.57 11.03 24.54
C SER A 340 -5.86 10.47 25.16
N GLY A 341 -6.86 10.19 24.32
CA GLY A 341 -8.20 9.75 24.73
C GLY A 341 -9.25 10.87 24.81
N ASN A 342 -8.89 12.12 24.45
CA ASN A 342 -9.80 13.26 24.48
C ASN A 342 -10.59 13.45 23.17
N GLY A 343 -10.21 12.75 22.10
CA GLY A 343 -10.93 12.76 20.81
C GLY A 343 -10.63 13.99 19.95
N ASN A 344 -9.52 14.68 20.21
CA ASN A 344 -9.09 15.89 19.50
C ASN A 344 -8.47 15.57 18.12
N THR A 345 -9.15 14.75 17.31
CA THR A 345 -8.68 14.35 15.96
C THR A 345 -8.48 15.57 15.07
N GLY A 346 -7.28 15.68 14.50
CA GLY A 346 -6.92 16.74 13.57
C GLY A 346 -7.20 16.36 12.12
N THR A 347 -7.54 17.34 11.29
CA THR A 347 -7.76 17.20 9.84
C THR A 347 -6.51 17.65 9.09
N LEU A 348 -5.95 16.82 8.21
CA LEU A 348 -4.80 17.20 7.38
C LEU A 348 -5.29 18.09 6.22
N THR A 349 -4.77 19.31 6.14
CA THR A 349 -5.12 20.31 5.14
C THR A 349 -3.93 20.54 4.21
N ASN A 350 -4.19 20.51 2.90
CA ASN A 350 -3.28 20.70 1.75
C ASN A 350 -2.10 19.69 1.64
N MET A 351 -1.82 18.95 2.70
CA MET A 351 -0.72 17.99 2.81
C MET A 351 -0.68 16.91 1.72
N SER A 352 0.45 16.85 1.03
CA SER A 352 0.70 15.90 -0.07
C SER A 352 0.79 14.44 0.40
N GLN A 353 -0.13 13.60 -0.09
CA GLN A 353 -0.16 12.15 0.16
C GLN A 353 1.03 11.39 -0.47
N SER A 354 1.83 12.03 -1.33
CA SER A 354 3.02 11.43 -1.96
C SER A 354 4.34 11.85 -1.32
N LEU A 355 4.30 12.81 -0.38
CA LEU A 355 5.46 13.32 0.37
C LEU A 355 5.31 13.18 1.89
N SER A 356 4.11 12.83 2.36
CA SER A 356 3.78 12.49 3.75
C SER A 356 2.98 11.17 3.79
N PRO A 357 3.17 10.32 4.81
CA PRO A 357 4.10 10.46 5.93
C PRO A 357 5.57 10.17 5.55
N VAL A 358 6.50 10.52 6.45
CA VAL A 358 7.95 10.25 6.35
C VAL A 358 8.46 9.58 7.63
N PRO A 359 9.67 8.99 7.69
CA PRO A 359 10.22 8.46 8.93
C PRO A 359 10.36 9.54 10.00
N GLY A 360 9.76 9.28 11.16
CA GLY A 360 9.80 10.18 12.31
C GLY A 360 11.11 10.10 13.09
N LYS A 361 11.10 10.71 14.27
CA LYS A 361 11.94 10.33 15.40
C LYS A 361 11.39 9.07 16.09
N ILE A 362 10.06 8.86 16.07
CA ILE A 362 9.32 7.77 16.71
C ILE A 362 8.27 7.20 15.73
N GLY A 363 8.66 6.25 14.89
CA GLY A 363 7.78 5.70 13.86
C GLY A 363 7.72 6.60 12.62
N GLN A 364 6.61 7.29 12.42
CA GLN A 364 6.39 8.16 11.25
C GLN A 364 6.01 9.58 11.67
N ALA A 365 6.20 10.52 10.76
CA ALA A 365 6.01 11.95 10.94
C ALA A 365 5.29 12.55 9.74
N LEU A 366 4.66 13.71 9.93
CA LEU A 366 4.17 14.51 8.83
C LEU A 366 5.30 15.41 8.32
N ASN A 367 5.49 15.46 7.00
CA ASN A 367 6.34 16.41 6.32
C ASN A 367 5.50 17.58 5.81
N PHE A 368 5.87 18.78 6.25
CA PHE A 368 5.30 20.05 5.85
C PHE A 368 6.26 20.72 4.85
N ASP A 369 5.75 21.17 3.71
CA ASP A 369 6.56 21.64 2.58
C ASP A 369 7.07 23.09 2.73
N GLY A 370 6.46 23.88 3.62
CA GLY A 370 6.72 25.31 3.81
C GLY A 370 5.84 26.24 2.97
N SER A 371 4.84 25.72 2.25
CA SER A 371 3.88 26.50 1.45
C SER A 371 2.63 26.82 2.25
N ASP A 372 1.84 25.82 2.61
CA ASP A 372 0.55 26.00 3.29
C ASP A 372 0.05 24.79 4.11
N ASP A 373 0.75 23.64 4.09
CA ASP A 373 0.43 22.44 4.89
C ASP A 373 0.09 22.73 6.37
N TYR A 374 -1.02 22.17 6.88
CA TYR A 374 -1.30 22.16 8.32
C TYR A 374 -2.24 21.03 8.77
N VAL A 375 -2.25 20.75 10.08
CA VAL A 375 -3.29 19.93 10.74
C VAL A 375 -4.26 20.86 11.46
N ASP A 376 -5.57 20.76 11.20
CA ASP A 376 -6.61 21.52 11.91
C ASP A 376 -7.30 20.68 12.99
N ILE A 377 -7.08 21.03 14.26
CA ILE A 377 -7.68 20.38 15.43
C ILE A 377 -8.98 21.09 15.84
N ASN A 378 -9.35 22.20 15.17
CA ASN A 378 -10.44 23.10 15.55
C ASN A 378 -10.26 23.62 16.99
N ASN A 379 -11.33 24.07 17.66
CA ASN A 379 -11.27 24.60 19.04
C ASN A 379 -12.06 23.72 20.04
N PRO A 380 -11.55 22.51 20.39
CA PRO A 380 -12.18 21.66 21.39
C PRO A 380 -11.96 22.21 22.81
N SER A 381 -12.94 22.04 23.69
CA SER A 381 -12.90 22.55 25.08
C SER A 381 -11.81 21.91 25.94
N SER A 382 -11.36 20.70 25.62
CA SER A 382 -10.23 20.01 26.24
C SER A 382 -8.88 20.69 25.97
N LEU A 383 -8.79 21.57 24.97
CA LEU A 383 -7.60 22.40 24.65
C LEU A 383 -7.83 23.88 25.00
N GLN A 384 -8.66 24.17 26.01
CA GLN A 384 -8.89 25.50 26.58
C GLN A 384 -8.33 25.52 28.02
N ILE A 385 -7.00 25.47 28.12
CA ILE A 385 -6.23 25.05 29.30
C ILE A 385 -5.22 26.11 29.78
N THR A 386 -5.49 26.77 30.92
CA THR A 386 -4.73 27.97 31.36
C THR A 386 -3.25 27.71 31.65
N ASP A 387 -2.92 26.63 32.35
CA ASP A 387 -1.54 26.14 32.43
C ASP A 387 -1.34 25.13 31.29
N GLU A 388 -0.27 25.27 30.49
CA GLU A 388 -0.01 24.36 29.37
C GLU A 388 1.44 23.88 29.28
N THR A 389 1.63 22.67 28.72
CA THR A 389 2.91 22.26 28.12
C THR A 389 2.65 21.73 26.74
N ILE A 390 3.34 22.28 25.74
CA ILE A 390 3.32 21.76 24.38
C ILE A 390 4.72 21.23 24.07
N CYS A 391 4.79 19.98 23.60
CA CYS A 391 6.03 19.29 23.22
C CYS A 391 5.91 18.73 21.80
N ALA A 392 7.00 18.71 21.05
CA ALA A 392 7.10 18.07 19.74
C ALA A 392 8.53 17.63 19.43
N TRP A 393 8.68 16.61 18.58
CA TRP A 393 9.92 16.36 17.87
C TRP A 393 9.88 17.10 16.52
N LEU A 394 10.96 17.81 16.20
CA LEU A 394 11.05 18.71 15.06
C LEU A 394 12.31 18.44 14.26
N LYS A 395 12.19 18.43 12.92
CA LYS A 395 13.29 18.39 11.98
C LYS A 395 13.07 19.45 10.90
N THR A 396 13.51 20.66 11.18
CA THR A 396 13.38 21.81 10.26
C THR A 396 14.34 21.70 9.08
N ARG A 397 13.94 22.29 7.95
CA ARG A 397 14.85 22.74 6.88
C ARG A 397 15.22 24.21 7.17
N VAL A 398 16.15 24.81 6.43
CA VAL A 398 16.65 26.17 6.74
C VAL A 398 15.53 27.19 6.54
N THR A 399 15.13 27.90 7.61
CA THR A 399 13.99 28.83 7.57
C THR A 399 14.43 30.25 7.18
N THR A 400 13.53 30.97 6.50
CA THR A 400 13.69 32.39 6.10
C THR A 400 12.53 33.26 6.60
N SER A 401 11.65 32.68 7.42
CA SER A 401 10.31 33.14 7.78
C SER A 401 10.02 32.87 9.25
N LEU A 402 8.76 33.08 9.68
CA LEU A 402 8.24 32.47 10.89
C LEU A 402 7.68 31.09 10.51
N ASP A 403 7.97 30.07 11.30
CA ASP A 403 7.47 28.71 11.06
C ASP A 403 6.62 28.29 12.28
N TYR A 404 5.30 28.18 12.13
CA TYR A 404 4.41 27.80 13.25
C TYR A 404 4.42 26.29 13.46
N ILE A 405 4.78 25.87 14.68
CA ILE A 405 4.83 24.46 15.08
C ILE A 405 3.48 24.03 15.64
N TYR A 406 2.93 24.82 16.58
CA TYR A 406 1.58 24.68 17.12
C TYR A 406 1.01 26.07 17.34
N ALA A 407 -0.18 26.36 16.81
CA ALA A 407 -0.77 27.69 16.83
C ALA A 407 -2.19 27.69 17.42
N SER A 408 -2.42 28.60 18.39
CA SER A 408 -3.74 28.97 18.92
C SER A 408 -3.99 30.47 18.74
N ARG A 409 -3.59 31.05 17.61
CA ARG A 409 -3.60 32.51 17.39
C ARG A 409 -4.97 33.04 16.95
N SER A 410 -5.60 33.85 17.79
CA SER A 410 -6.74 34.71 17.44
C SER A 410 -6.33 36.17 17.23
N SER A 411 -7.30 37.03 16.88
CA SER A 411 -7.13 38.50 16.90
C SER A 411 -6.87 39.08 18.30
N VAL A 412 -7.20 38.34 19.37
CA VAL A 412 -6.97 38.73 20.77
C VAL A 412 -5.81 37.98 21.44
N GLY A 413 -5.06 37.16 20.70
CA GLY A 413 -3.90 36.41 21.19
C GLY A 413 -4.11 34.89 21.25
N GLY A 414 -3.26 34.20 22.03
CA GLY A 414 -3.35 32.77 22.32
C GLY A 414 -2.04 31.99 22.07
N GLY A 415 -1.74 31.08 23.00
CA GLY A 415 -0.52 30.28 23.07
C GLY A 415 -0.13 29.64 21.74
N SER A 416 1.03 30.01 21.21
CA SER A 416 1.53 29.47 19.94
C SER A 416 3.05 29.28 19.98
N ILE A 417 3.53 28.07 19.69
CA ILE A 417 4.95 27.79 19.44
C ILE A 417 5.24 28.04 17.97
N TYR A 418 6.22 28.90 17.70
CA TYR A 418 6.72 29.19 16.36
C TYR A 418 8.24 29.43 16.38
N THR A 419 8.90 29.35 15.22
CA THR A 419 10.31 29.73 15.11
C THR A 419 10.46 31.21 14.81
N SER A 420 11.46 31.84 15.42
CA SER A 420 11.90 33.21 15.13
C SER A 420 13.42 33.22 15.13
N SER A 421 14.03 33.68 14.03
CA SER A 421 15.50 33.62 13.84
C SER A 421 16.10 32.22 14.10
N ASN A 422 15.39 31.16 13.68
CA ASN A 422 15.70 29.75 13.92
C ASN A 422 15.65 29.27 15.39
N LYS A 423 15.26 30.13 16.35
CA LYS A 423 15.02 29.78 17.77
C LYS A 423 13.53 29.59 18.03
N ILE A 424 13.18 28.94 19.14
CA ILE A 424 11.78 28.78 19.55
C ILE A 424 11.28 30.04 20.24
N SER A 425 10.13 30.55 19.82
CA SER A 425 9.37 31.61 20.48
C SER A 425 8.00 31.09 20.93
N PHE A 426 7.41 31.76 21.93
CA PHE A 426 6.04 31.54 22.36
C PHE A 426 5.25 32.83 22.22
N LEU A 427 4.14 32.79 21.49
CA LEU A 427 3.23 33.92 21.31
C LEU A 427 2.26 33.96 22.49
N ILE A 428 2.12 35.13 23.12
CA ILE A 428 1.26 35.33 24.29
C ILE A 428 -0.01 36.05 23.85
N SER A 429 0.14 37.23 23.25
CA SER A 429 -0.98 38.06 22.77
C SER A 429 -0.91 38.28 21.25
N SER A 430 -1.86 39.04 20.68
CA SER A 430 -1.80 39.39 19.26
C SER A 430 -0.66 40.37 18.92
N THR A 431 -0.05 41.01 19.93
CA THR A 431 1.05 42.00 19.81
C THR A 431 2.30 41.67 20.63
N ASP A 432 2.31 40.61 21.44
CA ASP A 432 3.39 40.32 22.40
C ASP A 432 3.84 38.85 22.39
N SER A 433 5.14 38.64 22.59
CA SER A 433 5.85 37.38 22.43
C SER A 433 6.96 37.24 23.48
N ALA A 434 7.04 36.08 24.12
CA ALA A 434 8.09 35.75 25.07
C ALA A 434 9.48 35.70 24.41
N GLN A 435 10.53 35.78 25.24
CA GLN A 435 11.93 35.70 24.81
C GLN A 435 12.18 34.42 24.00
N THR A 436 12.99 34.50 22.94
CA THR A 436 13.43 33.32 22.20
C THR A 436 14.24 32.37 23.10
N SER A 437 14.07 31.06 22.90
CA SER A 437 14.94 30.03 23.47
C SER A 437 16.42 30.27 23.13
N ASN A 438 17.35 29.75 23.95
CA ASN A 438 18.78 29.98 23.79
C ASN A 438 19.35 29.28 22.56
N THR A 439 18.88 28.08 22.24
CA THR A 439 19.38 27.24 21.14
C THR A 439 18.57 27.40 19.86
N ALA A 440 19.24 27.39 18.71
CA ALA A 440 18.62 27.38 17.39
C ALA A 440 18.43 25.94 16.89
N ILE A 441 17.32 25.66 16.20
CA ILE A 441 16.88 24.30 15.86
C ILE A 441 17.16 23.89 14.39
N ASN A 442 17.79 24.76 13.61
CA ASN A 442 17.95 24.63 12.15
C ASN A 442 19.15 23.77 11.70
N ASP A 443 19.52 22.75 12.47
CA ASP A 443 20.67 21.88 12.18
C ASP A 443 20.33 20.68 11.25
N GLY A 444 19.07 20.59 10.80
CA GLY A 444 18.58 19.52 9.93
C GLY A 444 18.37 18.17 10.62
N ARG A 445 18.48 18.11 11.96
CA ARG A 445 18.31 16.90 12.77
C ARG A 445 16.97 16.92 13.52
N TRP A 446 16.59 15.75 14.03
CA TRP A 446 15.46 15.62 14.96
C TRP A 446 15.86 16.18 16.34
N ASN A 447 15.18 17.24 16.77
CA ASN A 447 15.34 17.87 18.07
C ASN A 447 14.00 17.85 18.82
N HIS A 448 14.02 17.55 20.11
CA HIS A 448 12.84 17.63 20.97
C HIS A 448 12.73 19.03 21.56
N VAL A 449 11.58 19.67 21.36
CA VAL A 449 11.26 20.98 21.92
C VAL A 449 10.05 20.84 22.84
N CYS A 450 10.13 21.45 24.02
CA CYS A 450 8.94 21.72 24.83
C CYS A 450 8.91 23.20 25.25
N VAL A 451 7.71 23.74 25.41
CA VAL A 451 7.45 25.00 26.10
C VAL A 451 6.41 24.75 27.18
N THR A 452 6.65 25.25 28.39
CA THR A 452 5.70 25.25 29.51
C THR A 452 5.25 26.67 29.81
N PHE A 453 3.96 26.88 30.08
CA PHE A 453 3.40 28.11 30.59
C PHE A 453 2.67 27.86 31.92
N VAL A 454 2.81 28.81 32.86
CA VAL A 454 2.11 28.81 34.16
C VAL A 454 1.42 30.16 34.34
N ASP A 455 0.09 30.16 34.23
CA ASP A 455 -0.77 31.36 34.26
C ASP A 455 -0.61 32.12 35.58
N SER A 456 -0.63 31.40 36.70
CA SER A 456 -0.51 31.96 38.06
C SER A 456 0.83 32.67 38.37
N THR A 457 1.80 32.64 37.45
CA THR A 457 3.12 33.30 37.62
C THR A 457 3.59 34.08 36.40
N ASP A 458 2.83 34.08 35.29
CA ASP A 458 3.21 34.67 34.00
C ASP A 458 4.62 34.24 33.50
N VAL A 459 4.99 32.97 33.78
CA VAL A 459 6.28 32.37 33.39
C VAL A 459 6.12 31.43 32.21
N VAL A 460 6.91 31.70 31.17
CA VAL A 460 7.19 30.75 30.08
C VAL A 460 8.58 30.13 30.29
N SER A 461 8.72 28.82 30.14
CA SER A 461 10.03 28.12 30.15
C SER A 461 10.21 27.24 28.92
N TYR A 462 11.42 27.25 28.38
CA TYR A 462 11.82 26.58 27.15
C TYR A 462 12.71 25.37 27.45
N PHE A 463 12.55 24.31 26.67
CA PHE A 463 13.34 23.09 26.81
C PHE A 463 13.77 22.57 25.44
N PHE A 464 15.03 22.15 25.34
CA PHE A 464 15.67 21.63 24.13
C PHE A 464 16.38 20.32 24.44
N ASN A 465 16.02 19.25 23.74
CA ASN A 465 16.55 17.89 23.92
C ASN A 465 16.59 17.44 25.39
N GLY A 466 15.50 17.73 26.11
CA GLY A 466 15.29 17.38 27.53
C GLY A 466 15.86 18.37 28.55
N GLY A 467 16.86 19.17 28.17
CA GLY A 467 17.45 20.21 29.02
C GLY A 467 16.65 21.52 28.99
N THR A 468 16.83 22.37 30.01
CA THR A 468 16.30 23.74 30.04
C THR A 468 17.06 24.64 29.06
N ASP A 469 16.34 25.35 28.18
CA ASP A 469 16.89 26.22 27.14
C ASP A 469 16.51 27.71 27.32
N GLY A 470 15.97 28.09 28.48
CA GLY A 470 15.67 29.48 28.84
C GLY A 470 14.31 29.64 29.52
N ALA A 471 14.02 30.84 30.02
CA ALA A 471 12.72 31.21 30.59
C ALA A 471 12.51 32.72 30.53
N SER A 472 11.25 33.16 30.61
CA SER A 472 10.87 34.57 30.75
C SER A 472 9.65 34.72 31.66
N SER A 473 9.76 35.62 32.64
CA SER A 473 8.64 36.20 33.38
C SER A 473 8.24 37.53 32.71
N ASN A 474 6.94 37.77 32.54
CA ASN A 474 6.24 38.91 31.89
C ASN A 474 5.31 38.44 30.76
N ALA A 475 4.66 37.28 30.90
CA ALA A 475 3.44 37.03 30.14
C ALA A 475 2.27 37.89 30.65
N THR A 476 1.13 37.74 29.99
CA THR A 476 -0.19 38.14 30.50
C THR A 476 -1.17 37.05 30.11
N ALA A 477 -2.02 36.59 31.05
CA ALA A 477 -3.07 35.60 30.83
C ALA A 477 -3.83 35.77 29.49
N PHE A 478 -3.98 34.68 28.72
CA PHE A 478 -4.46 34.73 27.34
C PHE A 478 -5.81 34.02 27.11
N VAL A 479 -6.52 34.43 26.04
CA VAL A 479 -7.85 33.90 25.70
C VAL A 479 -7.73 32.67 24.78
N HIS A 480 -8.35 31.57 25.19
CA HIS A 480 -8.19 30.25 24.55
C HIS A 480 -9.20 29.97 23.41
N SER A 481 -9.76 31.01 22.78
CA SER A 481 -10.89 30.91 21.85
C SER A 481 -10.54 30.60 20.39
N ALA A 482 -9.26 30.42 20.07
CA ALA A 482 -8.80 30.10 18.71
C ALA A 482 -8.80 28.60 18.41
N SER A 483 -8.96 28.25 17.12
CA SER A 483 -8.63 26.92 16.60
C SER A 483 -7.15 26.59 16.84
N LYS A 484 -6.90 25.33 17.19
CA LYS A 484 -5.57 24.75 17.37
C LYS A 484 -5.11 24.15 16.05
N THR A 485 -3.89 24.48 15.63
CA THR A 485 -3.32 24.05 14.34
C THR A 485 -1.86 23.61 14.50
N ILE A 486 -1.41 22.60 13.75
CA ILE A 486 -0.01 22.12 13.74
C ILE A 486 0.61 22.40 12.36
N GLY A 487 1.85 22.89 12.31
CA GLY A 487 2.61 23.14 11.08
C GLY A 487 2.29 24.44 10.33
N ASN A 488 1.18 25.10 10.65
CA ASN A 488 0.91 26.48 10.26
C ASN A 488 -0.04 27.10 11.29
N ARG A 489 -0.46 28.35 11.07
CA ARG A 489 -1.68 28.92 11.68
C ARG A 489 -2.86 28.76 10.72
N SER A 490 -4.09 28.66 11.25
CA SER A 490 -5.30 28.78 10.43
C SER A 490 -5.30 30.09 9.63
N GLY A 491 -5.60 30.02 8.33
CA GLY A 491 -5.48 31.17 7.40
C GLY A 491 -4.04 31.66 7.19
N GLY A 492 -3.04 30.83 7.50
CA GLY A 492 -1.64 31.05 7.16
C GLY A 492 -1.31 30.74 5.70
N GLY A 493 -0.05 30.95 5.35
CA GLY A 493 0.53 30.62 4.05
C GLY A 493 2.05 30.58 4.17
N SER A 494 2.80 30.76 3.08
CA SER A 494 4.23 30.44 3.02
C SER A 494 5.15 31.39 3.81
N SER A 495 4.56 32.38 4.50
CA SER A 495 5.25 33.24 5.49
C SER A 495 5.04 32.80 6.95
N THR A 496 4.25 31.74 7.17
CA THR A 496 3.95 31.14 8.49
C THR A 496 3.98 29.61 8.53
N ALA A 497 4.00 28.94 7.37
CA ALA A 497 4.09 27.49 7.26
C ALA A 497 5.45 26.95 7.74
N PHE A 498 5.44 25.79 8.39
CA PHE A 498 6.62 25.09 8.84
C PHE A 498 7.28 24.35 7.68
N ASN A 499 8.59 24.52 7.50
CA ASN A 499 9.34 23.79 6.47
C ASN A 499 10.17 22.66 7.10
N GLY A 500 9.69 21.41 7.02
CA GLY A 500 10.36 20.28 7.65
C GLY A 500 9.46 19.12 8.02
N SER A 501 9.81 18.38 9.06
CA SER A 501 9.00 17.29 9.61
C SER A 501 8.68 17.52 11.09
N ILE A 502 7.45 17.23 11.49
CA ILE A 502 6.96 17.29 12.88
C ILE A 502 6.49 15.89 13.29
N ASP A 503 6.80 15.50 14.52
CA ASP A 503 6.53 14.17 15.09
C ASP A 503 6.10 14.28 16.57
N ASP A 504 5.29 13.31 17.01
CA ASP A 504 4.98 13.02 18.41
C ASP A 504 4.54 14.23 19.24
N VAL A 505 3.62 15.02 18.67
CA VAL A 505 3.13 16.28 19.26
C VAL A 505 2.24 15.96 20.46
N ARG A 506 2.55 16.56 21.62
CA ARG A 506 1.76 16.45 22.86
C ARG A 506 1.39 17.81 23.42
N VAL A 507 0.19 17.88 23.99
CA VAL A 507 -0.32 19.03 24.74
C VAL A 507 -0.83 18.55 26.10
N TYR A 508 -0.39 19.22 27.17
CA TYR A 508 -0.76 18.95 28.54
C TYR A 508 -1.45 20.15 29.17
N SER A 509 -2.51 19.94 29.95
CA SER A 509 -3.24 20.93 30.74
C SER A 509 -2.56 21.32 32.06
N ARG A 510 -1.22 21.37 32.04
CA ARG A 510 -0.35 21.77 33.15
C ARG A 510 1.06 22.03 32.65
N ALA A 511 1.86 22.75 33.43
CA ALA A 511 3.31 22.70 33.29
C ALA A 511 3.86 21.31 33.68
N LEU A 512 4.70 20.73 32.81
CA LEU A 512 5.55 19.58 33.14
C LEU A 512 6.82 20.06 33.86
N SER A 513 7.30 19.28 34.81
CA SER A 513 8.61 19.52 35.42
C SER A 513 9.75 19.20 34.45
N ALA A 514 10.93 19.80 34.67
CA ALA A 514 12.14 19.50 33.90
C ALA A 514 12.50 17.99 33.92
N GLY A 515 12.19 17.29 35.01
CA GLY A 515 12.37 15.84 35.13
C GLY A 515 11.41 15.04 34.25
N GLU A 516 10.14 15.46 34.14
CA GLU A 516 9.17 14.87 33.22
C GLU A 516 9.51 15.17 31.76
N ILE A 517 9.97 16.38 31.44
CA ILE A 517 10.42 16.74 30.07
C ILE A 517 11.70 15.97 29.70
N THR A 518 12.62 15.77 30.65
CA THR A 518 13.77 14.87 30.49
C THR A 518 13.32 13.42 30.26
N GLN A 519 12.28 12.95 30.96
CA GLN A 519 11.71 11.62 30.72
C GLN A 519 11.03 11.54 29.35
N LEU A 520 10.31 12.56 28.90
CA LEU A 520 9.64 12.60 27.60
C LEU A 520 10.64 12.63 26.44
N TYR A 521 11.70 13.45 26.56
CA TYR A 521 12.85 13.39 25.66
C TYR A 521 13.49 12.01 25.67
N ASN A 522 13.71 11.41 26.84
CA ASN A 522 14.27 10.06 26.94
C ASN A 522 13.32 8.98 26.42
N LEU A 523 12.00 9.16 26.44
CA LEU A 523 11.09 8.27 25.72
C LEU A 523 11.39 8.37 24.23
N GLY A 524 11.43 9.57 23.66
CA GLY A 524 11.76 9.76 22.24
C GLY A 524 13.23 9.53 21.84
N ALA A 525 14.17 9.43 22.78
CA ALA A 525 15.59 9.20 22.52
C ALA A 525 16.02 7.75 22.82
N ALA A 526 15.41 7.10 23.83
CA ALA A 526 15.56 5.69 24.14
C ALA A 526 14.60 4.82 23.31
N THR A 527 13.48 5.35 22.80
CA THR A 527 13.05 4.99 21.45
C THR A 527 14.07 5.55 20.46
N LYS A 528 15.13 4.76 20.32
CA LYS A 528 15.39 4.27 18.99
C LYS A 528 14.05 3.78 18.43
N ILE A 529 13.62 4.35 17.30
CA ILE A 529 13.19 3.44 16.23
C ILE A 529 14.36 2.49 16.11
N SER A 530 14.16 1.21 16.43
CA SER A 530 15.18 0.20 16.17
C SER A 530 15.22 -0.09 14.66
N ALA A 531 15.42 0.96 13.87
CA ALA A 531 15.87 0.84 12.50
C ALA A 531 17.17 0.03 12.54
N THR A 532 17.23 -1.07 11.80
CA THR A 532 18.41 -1.94 11.88
C THR A 532 19.64 -1.14 11.52
N SER A 533 20.54 -0.99 12.50
CA SER A 533 21.79 -0.27 12.31
C SER A 533 22.55 -0.89 11.13
N LYS A 534 22.82 -0.11 10.09
CA LYS A 534 23.77 -0.47 9.03
C LYS A 534 25.07 -0.87 9.72
N GLY A 535 25.40 -2.17 9.67
CA GLY A 535 25.94 -2.86 10.84
C GLY A 535 27.19 -2.21 11.45
N LEU A 536 27.20 -2.12 12.78
CA LEU A 536 28.28 -1.49 13.54
C LEU A 536 29.65 -2.07 13.15
N PRO A 537 30.63 -1.24 12.75
CA PRO A 537 31.99 -1.70 12.53
C PRO A 537 32.54 -2.41 13.78
N GLY A 538 32.88 -3.70 13.64
CA GLY A 538 33.44 -4.52 14.71
C GLY A 538 32.53 -5.59 15.33
N VAL A 539 31.21 -5.64 15.02
CA VAL A 539 30.29 -6.64 15.66
C VAL A 539 29.93 -7.86 14.79
N GLY A 540 30.63 -8.10 13.69
CA GLY A 540 30.48 -9.32 12.87
C GLY A 540 29.19 -9.44 12.03
N LEU A 541 28.09 -8.79 12.39
CA LEU A 541 26.77 -8.92 11.75
C LEU A 541 26.65 -8.38 10.31
N ASN A 542 27.69 -7.73 9.76
CA ASN A 542 27.82 -7.46 8.31
C ASN A 542 28.56 -8.57 7.55
N ASN A 543 29.38 -9.37 8.24
CA ASN A 543 30.19 -10.41 7.60
C ASN A 543 29.27 -11.50 7.06
N GLY A 544 29.30 -11.71 5.74
CA GLY A 544 28.47 -12.69 5.05
C GLY A 544 27.00 -12.31 4.89
N LEU A 545 26.58 -11.09 5.23
CA LEU A 545 25.21 -10.62 5.00
C LEU A 545 24.98 -10.39 3.50
N VAL A 546 24.07 -11.15 2.89
CA VAL A 546 23.81 -11.17 1.43
C VAL A 546 22.41 -10.67 1.03
N GLY A 547 21.57 -10.37 2.01
CA GLY A 547 20.26 -9.73 1.80
C GLY A 547 19.70 -9.26 3.14
N HIS A 548 19.14 -8.07 3.18
CA HIS A 548 18.56 -7.47 4.38
C HIS A 548 17.48 -6.43 4.03
N TRP A 549 16.22 -6.74 4.33
CA TRP A 549 15.08 -5.88 4.06
C TRP A 549 14.40 -5.49 5.37
N THR A 550 14.46 -4.21 5.73
CA THR A 550 13.83 -3.67 6.95
C THR A 550 12.41 -3.17 6.74
N PHE A 551 11.97 -3.03 5.48
CA PHE A 551 10.72 -2.37 5.12
C PHE A 551 10.55 -0.92 5.64
N ASP A 552 11.62 -0.26 6.12
CA ASP A 552 11.58 1.11 6.66
C ASP A 552 11.36 2.20 5.58
N GLY A 553 10.11 2.62 5.32
CA GLY A 553 9.77 3.92 4.70
C GLY A 553 10.50 4.23 3.38
N PRO A 554 11.61 4.99 3.36
CA PRO A 554 12.51 5.13 2.21
C PRO A 554 12.94 3.82 1.54
N LYS A 555 12.89 2.71 2.27
CA LYS A 555 13.12 1.34 1.79
C LYS A 555 11.93 0.68 1.11
N MET A 556 10.81 1.39 0.99
CA MET A 556 9.54 0.99 0.36
C MET A 556 9.06 1.96 -0.72
N LEU A 557 9.62 3.18 -0.83
CA LEU A 557 9.16 4.27 -1.73
C LEU A 557 9.12 3.94 -3.23
N SER A 558 9.75 2.85 -3.68
CA SER A 558 9.78 2.46 -5.10
C SER A 558 9.85 0.95 -5.32
N ASN A 559 10.41 0.23 -4.36
CA ASN A 559 10.56 -1.22 -4.29
C ASN A 559 11.04 -1.57 -2.86
N VAL A 560 11.05 -2.86 -2.51
CA VAL A 560 11.56 -3.36 -1.22
C VAL A 560 13.09 -3.38 -1.24
N ALA A 561 13.72 -2.26 -0.87
CA ALA A 561 15.15 -2.05 -1.09
C ALA A 561 16.04 -2.80 -0.08
N ASP A 562 16.99 -3.57 -0.60
CA ASP A 562 18.03 -4.22 0.22
C ASP A 562 18.92 -3.19 0.93
N SER A 563 19.33 -3.51 2.15
CA SER A 563 20.22 -2.73 3.02
C SER A 563 21.59 -3.38 3.22
N SER A 564 21.77 -4.62 2.74
CA SER A 564 23.06 -5.29 2.63
C SER A 564 23.94 -4.64 1.55
N ILE A 565 25.20 -5.11 1.45
CA ILE A 565 26.11 -4.69 0.38
C ILE A 565 25.81 -5.35 -0.98
N SER A 566 24.89 -6.32 -1.03
CA SER A 566 24.60 -7.11 -2.24
C SER A 566 23.54 -6.48 -3.16
N GLY A 567 22.75 -5.51 -2.68
CA GLY A 567 21.82 -4.73 -3.52
C GLY A 567 20.64 -5.53 -4.07
N ASN A 568 20.24 -6.61 -3.39
CA ASN A 568 19.20 -7.54 -3.84
C ASN A 568 17.78 -6.99 -3.58
N THR A 569 17.41 -5.92 -4.27
CA THR A 569 16.07 -5.32 -4.19
C THR A 569 14.97 -6.35 -4.48
N GLY A 570 13.97 -6.39 -3.60
CA GLY A 570 12.72 -7.11 -3.78
C GLY A 570 11.63 -6.22 -4.35
N TYR A 571 10.61 -6.83 -4.93
CA TYR A 571 9.47 -6.20 -5.57
C TYR A 571 8.22 -6.62 -4.81
N LEU A 572 7.49 -5.67 -4.25
CA LEU A 572 6.19 -5.93 -3.62
C LEU A 572 5.16 -6.17 -4.72
N VAL A 573 4.31 -7.18 -4.54
CA VAL A 573 3.13 -7.49 -5.34
C VAL A 573 1.94 -7.45 -4.40
N HIS A 574 0.90 -6.71 -4.80
CA HIS A 574 -0.41 -6.62 -4.16
C HIS A 574 -1.43 -6.10 -5.19
N SER A 575 -2.69 -6.49 -5.09
CA SER A 575 -3.77 -5.99 -5.97
C SER A 575 -4.64 -4.90 -5.32
N GLY A 576 -4.64 -4.82 -3.99
CA GLY A 576 -5.46 -3.87 -3.22
C GLY A 576 -4.90 -2.45 -3.16
N SER A 577 -5.79 -1.47 -2.99
CA SER A 577 -5.45 -0.05 -2.77
C SER A 577 -5.07 0.29 -1.32
N GLY A 578 -5.07 -0.69 -0.42
CA GLY A 578 -4.62 -0.54 0.97
C GLY A 578 -3.09 -0.58 1.09
N THR A 579 -2.55 0.05 2.12
CA THR A 579 -1.11 -0.02 2.42
C THR A 579 -0.77 -1.36 3.08
N THR A 580 0.01 -2.21 2.42
CA THR A 580 0.60 -3.42 3.01
C THR A 580 1.57 -3.09 4.15
N THR A 581 2.03 -1.85 4.30
CA THR A 581 2.90 -1.43 5.41
C THR A 581 2.16 -1.33 6.74
N THR A 582 2.77 -1.84 7.82
CA THR A 582 2.24 -1.77 9.19
C THR A 582 3.34 -1.44 10.22
N ALA A 583 2.98 -1.31 11.50
CA ALA A 583 3.94 -1.08 12.58
C ALA A 583 4.74 -2.37 12.88
N GLY A 584 6.06 -2.33 12.65
CA GLY A 584 6.95 -3.47 12.87
C GLY A 584 7.37 -3.66 14.33
N LYS A 585 8.24 -4.65 14.55
CA LYS A 585 9.07 -4.72 15.75
C LYS A 585 10.28 -3.78 15.66
N LEU A 586 10.70 -3.46 14.43
CA LEU A 586 11.94 -2.75 14.09
C LEU A 586 11.69 -1.58 13.11
N GLY A 587 10.65 -0.78 13.38
CA GLY A 587 10.26 0.34 12.53
C GLY A 587 8.98 0.02 11.77
N GLN A 588 9.06 -0.08 10.44
CA GLN A 588 7.94 -0.47 9.58
C GLN A 588 8.05 -1.93 9.17
N ALA A 589 6.92 -2.62 9.09
CA ALA A 589 6.82 -4.02 8.64
C ALA A 589 5.90 -4.12 7.42
N LEU A 590 5.91 -5.28 6.76
CA LEU A 590 4.83 -5.65 5.85
C LEU A 590 3.80 -6.52 6.57
N SER A 591 2.53 -6.23 6.32
CA SER A 591 1.36 -7.06 6.56
C SER A 591 0.91 -7.61 5.22
N PHE A 592 0.63 -8.90 5.18
CA PHE A 592 0.18 -9.64 4.02
C PHE A 592 -1.22 -10.18 4.36
N ASP A 593 -2.19 -9.97 3.48
CA ASP A 593 -3.60 -10.30 3.74
C ASP A 593 -3.91 -11.80 3.67
N GLY A 594 -3.15 -12.54 2.86
CA GLY A 594 -3.37 -13.97 2.58
C GLY A 594 -4.21 -14.24 1.33
N VAL A 595 -4.32 -13.28 0.41
CA VAL A 595 -5.06 -13.37 -0.86
C VAL A 595 -4.12 -13.21 -2.06
N ASP A 596 -3.34 -12.13 -2.13
CA ASP A 596 -2.33 -11.92 -3.18
C ASP A 596 -1.12 -11.05 -2.80
N ASP A 597 -1.02 -10.58 -1.55
CA ASP A 597 0.13 -9.82 -1.05
C ASP A 597 1.41 -10.70 -0.94
N TYR A 598 2.51 -10.30 -1.61
CA TYR A 598 3.83 -10.90 -1.40
C TYR A 598 5.01 -10.01 -1.83
N VAL A 599 6.24 -10.43 -1.51
CA VAL A 599 7.46 -9.82 -2.06
C VAL A 599 8.27 -10.86 -2.81
N ILE A 600 8.69 -10.55 -4.04
CA ILE A 600 9.63 -11.38 -4.82
C ILE A 600 11.00 -10.71 -4.93
N VAL A 601 12.07 -11.44 -4.58
CA VAL A 601 13.46 -11.02 -4.75
C VAL A 601 14.10 -11.83 -5.87
N ASN A 602 14.59 -11.16 -6.91
CA ASN A 602 15.22 -11.79 -8.06
C ASN A 602 16.42 -12.67 -7.66
N ASN A 603 16.62 -13.76 -8.40
CA ASN A 603 17.71 -14.70 -8.11
C ASN A 603 19.10 -14.05 -8.20
N ASN A 604 19.88 -14.20 -7.12
CA ASN A 604 21.30 -13.90 -7.07
C ASN A 604 22.08 -15.13 -6.58
N ALA A 605 23.24 -15.41 -7.19
CA ALA A 605 24.16 -16.46 -6.78
C ALA A 605 24.63 -16.34 -5.31
N ALA A 606 24.63 -15.13 -4.74
CA ALA A 606 24.92 -14.90 -3.33
C ALA A 606 24.01 -15.70 -2.36
N PHE A 607 22.80 -16.07 -2.79
CA PHE A 607 21.85 -16.86 -2.02
C PHE A 607 22.08 -18.39 -2.12
N ASN A 608 22.91 -18.85 -3.07
CA ASN A 608 23.19 -20.27 -3.32
C ASN A 608 24.36 -20.78 -2.47
N SER A 609 24.32 -20.51 -1.16
CA SER A 609 25.38 -20.84 -0.21
C SER A 609 25.32 -22.31 0.20
N GLN A 610 26.29 -23.12 -0.25
CA GLN A 610 26.18 -24.58 -0.17
C GLN A 610 26.61 -25.21 1.16
N SER A 611 27.57 -24.61 1.86
CA SER A 611 28.23 -25.23 3.04
C SER A 611 27.73 -24.69 4.37
N ALA A 612 27.18 -23.47 4.41
CA ALA A 612 26.64 -22.84 5.61
C ALA A 612 25.70 -21.69 5.23
N MET A 613 24.71 -21.38 6.06
CA MET A 613 23.84 -20.21 5.90
C MET A 613 23.12 -19.83 7.21
N THR A 614 22.53 -18.64 7.25
CA THR A 614 21.57 -18.26 8.31
C THR A 614 20.43 -17.44 7.71
N TRP A 615 19.21 -17.72 8.17
CA TRP A 615 18.03 -16.90 7.91
C TRP A 615 17.48 -16.37 9.22
N SER A 616 17.09 -15.09 9.26
CA SER A 616 16.51 -14.45 10.44
C SER A 616 15.42 -13.48 10.03
N PHE A 617 14.31 -13.46 10.76
CA PHE A 617 13.20 -12.52 10.55
C PHE A 617 12.37 -12.37 11.82
N TRP A 618 11.59 -11.30 11.90
CA TRP A 618 10.48 -11.19 12.83
C TRP A 618 9.18 -11.57 12.12
N ILE A 619 8.34 -12.34 12.80
CA ILE A 619 7.00 -12.73 12.34
C ILE A 619 5.96 -12.44 13.42
N TYR A 620 4.77 -12.06 12.99
CA TYR A 620 3.57 -11.93 13.80
C TYR A 620 2.42 -12.54 13.00
N ASP A 621 1.68 -13.48 13.60
CA ASP A 621 0.41 -14.02 13.09
C ASP A 621 -0.67 -13.80 14.16
N ASP A 622 -1.87 -13.40 13.74
CA ASP A 622 -3.04 -13.14 14.59
C ASP A 622 -3.81 -14.43 14.97
N ASN A 623 -3.60 -15.55 14.26
CA ASN A 623 -4.47 -16.72 14.31
C ASN A 623 -3.78 -18.10 14.09
N CYS A 624 -2.67 -18.20 13.34
CA CYS A 624 -2.04 -19.44 12.87
C CYS A 624 -2.96 -20.44 12.13
N ILE A 625 -4.02 -19.98 11.45
CA ILE A 625 -5.10 -20.89 10.98
C ILE A 625 -4.83 -21.63 9.65
N LEU A 626 -3.68 -21.40 9.01
CA LEU A 626 -3.35 -21.92 7.68
C LEU A 626 -1.94 -22.53 7.61
N ASN A 627 -1.63 -23.21 6.50
CA ASN A 627 -0.28 -23.70 6.22
C ASN A 627 0.47 -22.66 5.36
N ASN A 628 0.84 -21.54 5.99
CA ASN A 628 1.42 -20.34 5.40
C ASN A 628 2.88 -20.55 4.95
N GLU A 629 3.23 -20.25 3.69
CA GLU A 629 4.64 -20.26 3.26
C GLU A 629 5.27 -18.88 3.55
N ILE A 630 6.24 -18.84 4.48
CA ILE A 630 6.72 -17.57 5.07
C ILE A 630 7.86 -16.99 4.24
N VAL A 631 8.88 -17.82 3.96
CA VAL A 631 9.94 -17.50 2.99
C VAL A 631 10.45 -18.78 2.33
N SER A 632 10.68 -18.78 1.03
CA SER A 632 11.41 -19.86 0.35
C SER A 632 12.32 -19.36 -0.78
N LYS A 633 13.18 -20.26 -1.26
CA LYS A 633 13.95 -20.09 -2.50
C LYS A 633 13.81 -21.33 -3.37
N GLY A 634 13.06 -21.19 -4.47
CA GLY A 634 12.72 -22.32 -5.34
C GLY A 634 11.31 -22.29 -5.90
N GLY A 635 10.88 -23.44 -6.42
CA GLY A 635 9.49 -23.75 -6.75
C GLY A 635 8.98 -24.89 -5.87
N GLN A 636 7.88 -24.66 -5.15
CA GLN A 636 7.31 -25.52 -4.09
C GLN A 636 8.22 -25.80 -2.87
N ALA A 637 7.64 -25.70 -1.66
CA ALA A 637 8.03 -26.48 -0.49
C ALA A 637 7.74 -28.00 -0.67
N GLY A 638 8.29 -28.60 -1.72
CA GLY A 638 7.95 -29.95 -2.19
C GLY A 638 8.85 -30.42 -3.33
N GLY A 639 8.93 -29.60 -4.39
CA GLY A 639 9.57 -29.90 -5.68
C GLY A 639 11.10 -29.99 -5.68
N THR A 640 11.63 -30.32 -6.87
CA THR A 640 13.07 -30.55 -7.15
C THR A 640 13.93 -29.30 -7.08
N ASP A 641 13.34 -28.14 -7.39
CA ASP A 641 14.09 -26.92 -7.69
C ASP A 641 14.18 -25.96 -6.49
N THR A 642 13.68 -26.41 -5.34
CA THR A 642 13.77 -25.73 -4.05
C THR A 642 15.03 -26.14 -3.32
N VAL A 643 15.73 -25.15 -2.78
CA VAL A 643 16.97 -25.37 -2.02
C VAL A 643 16.72 -25.28 -0.51
N TRP A 644 15.81 -24.39 -0.11
CA TRP A 644 15.28 -24.32 1.24
C TRP A 644 13.91 -23.59 1.26
N ALA A 645 13.11 -23.86 2.28
CA ALA A 645 11.84 -23.19 2.53
C ALA A 645 11.51 -23.17 4.03
N THR A 646 10.79 -22.13 4.48
CA THR A 646 10.23 -22.00 5.83
C THR A 646 8.74 -21.75 5.75
N TRP A 647 7.94 -22.58 6.42
CA TRP A 647 6.49 -22.43 6.48
C TRP A 647 5.97 -22.63 7.89
N GLU A 648 4.79 -22.09 8.14
CA GLU A 648 3.99 -22.35 9.32
C GLU A 648 2.92 -23.40 9.02
N ARG A 649 2.46 -24.08 10.07
CA ARG A 649 1.34 -25.00 10.06
C ARG A 649 0.19 -24.47 10.92
N ALA A 650 -0.98 -25.06 10.72
CA ALA A 650 -2.20 -24.80 11.49
C ALA A 650 -2.14 -25.15 13.01
N ASP A 651 -0.95 -25.45 13.55
CA ASP A 651 -0.63 -25.66 14.97
C ASP A 651 0.40 -24.64 15.49
N CYS A 652 0.59 -23.52 14.78
CA CYS A 652 1.64 -22.51 14.96
C CYS A 652 3.08 -23.07 14.94
N THR A 653 3.35 -24.26 14.39
CA THR A 653 4.73 -24.77 14.30
C THR A 653 5.44 -24.27 13.05
N ILE A 654 6.61 -23.66 13.26
CA ILE A 654 7.53 -23.31 12.17
C ILE A 654 8.28 -24.56 11.72
N VAL A 655 8.29 -24.81 10.42
CA VAL A 655 8.99 -25.92 9.78
C VAL A 655 10.02 -25.37 8.79
N ILE A 656 11.23 -25.92 8.83
CA ILE A 656 12.36 -25.49 7.99
C ILE A 656 12.81 -26.70 7.15
N ARG A 657 12.83 -26.55 5.83
CA ARG A 657 13.31 -27.57 4.89
C ARG A 657 14.63 -27.12 4.29
N LEU A 658 15.64 -27.99 4.34
CA LEU A 658 16.86 -27.90 3.54
C LEU A 658 16.92 -29.08 2.58
N ILE A 659 17.47 -28.87 1.39
CA ILE A 659 17.59 -29.91 0.35
C ILE A 659 19.03 -29.99 -0.15
N ASN A 660 19.58 -31.21 -0.18
CA ASN A 660 20.85 -31.53 -0.79
C ASN A 660 20.69 -32.65 -1.84
N SER A 661 21.78 -33.04 -2.50
CA SER A 661 21.77 -33.99 -3.62
C SER A 661 21.44 -35.44 -3.26
N THR A 662 21.39 -35.79 -1.98
CA THR A 662 21.11 -37.16 -1.48
C THR A 662 19.98 -37.23 -0.45
N LEU A 663 19.61 -36.10 0.17
CA LEU A 663 18.61 -36.00 1.23
C LEU A 663 17.75 -34.73 1.07
N THR A 664 16.44 -34.93 1.07
CA THR A 664 15.47 -33.87 1.41
C THR A 664 15.12 -34.02 2.89
N LEU A 665 15.43 -33.04 3.73
CA LEU A 665 15.18 -33.15 5.17
C LEU A 665 14.47 -31.88 5.70
N SER A 666 13.22 -32.08 6.13
CA SER A 666 12.46 -31.07 6.87
C SER A 666 12.69 -31.24 8.37
N THR A 667 13.31 -30.25 9.00
CA THR A 667 13.35 -30.13 10.46
C THR A 667 12.19 -29.28 10.95
N GLN A 668 11.71 -29.55 12.17
CA GLN A 668 10.58 -28.84 12.76
C GLN A 668 11.06 -28.05 13.98
N VAL A 669 10.72 -26.77 14.04
CA VAL A 669 10.88 -25.96 15.24
C VAL A 669 9.70 -26.28 16.14
N THR A 670 9.82 -27.34 16.95
CA THR A 670 8.76 -27.79 17.87
C THR A 670 8.65 -26.86 19.09
N ARG A 671 8.26 -25.61 18.83
CA ARG A 671 7.93 -24.52 19.77
C ARG A 671 7.08 -23.47 19.05
N VAL A 672 5.76 -23.62 19.24
CA VAL A 672 4.63 -22.74 18.89
C VAL A 672 5.02 -21.24 18.76
N LEU A 673 4.57 -20.54 17.71
CA LEU A 673 4.56 -19.07 17.68
C LEU A 673 3.70 -18.50 18.82
N ASP A 674 3.99 -17.27 19.26
CA ASP A 674 3.16 -16.59 20.25
C ASP A 674 2.10 -15.73 19.53
N ILE A 675 0.89 -16.27 19.32
CA ILE A 675 -0.23 -15.58 18.64
C ILE A 675 -0.40 -14.14 19.13
N GLY A 676 -0.59 -13.21 18.19
CA GLY A 676 -0.79 -11.79 18.44
C GLY A 676 0.47 -11.07 18.93
N LYS A 677 1.67 -11.64 18.74
CA LYS A 677 2.95 -11.07 19.21
C LYS A 677 4.09 -11.30 18.22
N TRP A 678 4.89 -10.26 18.05
CA TRP A 678 6.15 -10.31 17.30
C TRP A 678 7.12 -11.33 17.93
N THR A 679 7.44 -12.36 17.16
CA THR A 679 8.37 -13.45 17.49
C THR A 679 9.56 -13.39 16.55
N HIS A 680 10.78 -13.39 17.08
CA HIS A 680 12.00 -13.48 16.25
C HIS A 680 12.32 -14.95 15.98
N ILE A 681 12.39 -15.31 14.70
CA ILE A 681 12.74 -16.64 14.24
C ILE A 681 14.09 -16.56 13.51
N THR A 682 14.98 -17.47 13.86
CA THR A 682 16.28 -17.62 13.17
C THR A 682 16.55 -19.11 12.98
N PHE A 683 17.21 -19.49 11.88
CA PHE A 683 17.87 -20.78 11.80
C PHE A 683 19.25 -20.66 11.17
N THR A 684 20.20 -21.41 11.72
CA THR A 684 21.57 -21.50 11.22
C THR A 684 21.81 -22.90 10.63
N TYR A 685 22.65 -22.97 9.61
CA TYR A 685 23.19 -24.20 9.04
C TYR A 685 24.71 -24.13 9.01
N ASP A 686 25.38 -25.10 9.63
CA ASP A 686 26.84 -25.15 9.81
C ASP A 686 27.57 -26.16 8.90
N GLY A 687 26.85 -26.83 8.00
CA GLY A 687 27.36 -27.92 7.15
C GLY A 687 27.11 -29.34 7.71
N THR A 688 26.68 -29.43 8.97
CA THR A 688 26.45 -30.68 9.72
C THR A 688 25.10 -30.70 10.46
N ASN A 689 24.63 -29.54 10.92
CA ASN A 689 23.44 -29.37 11.75
C ASN A 689 22.62 -28.16 11.31
N ILE A 690 21.31 -28.28 11.43
CA ILE A 690 20.37 -27.15 11.46
C ILE A 690 20.08 -26.82 12.92
N ILE A 691 20.27 -25.56 13.33
CA ILE A 691 19.94 -25.08 14.67
C ILE A 691 18.87 -23.99 14.55
N PRO A 692 17.62 -24.24 14.98
CA PRO A 692 16.59 -23.21 15.04
C PRO A 692 16.65 -22.41 16.34
N TYR A 693 16.16 -21.17 16.31
CA TYR A 693 16.08 -20.27 17.45
C TYR A 693 14.73 -19.56 17.48
N LYS A 694 14.15 -19.40 18.68
CA LYS A 694 13.00 -18.52 18.94
C LYS A 694 13.42 -17.46 19.96
N ASN A 695 13.21 -16.18 19.65
CA ASN A 695 13.51 -15.05 20.53
C ASN A 695 14.96 -15.08 21.08
N GLY A 696 15.92 -15.38 20.20
CA GLY A 696 17.36 -15.50 20.51
C GLY A 696 17.79 -16.82 21.15
N VAL A 697 16.85 -17.63 21.66
CA VAL A 697 17.14 -18.88 22.38
C VAL A 697 17.17 -20.07 21.41
N ALA A 698 18.26 -20.85 21.44
CA ALA A 698 18.45 -22.04 20.61
C ALA A 698 17.49 -23.19 21.00
N GLY A 699 17.00 -23.91 19.98
CA GLY A 699 16.39 -25.22 20.10
C GLY A 699 17.42 -26.35 20.00
N SER A 700 16.93 -27.59 19.95
CA SER A 700 17.78 -28.78 19.72
C SER A 700 18.37 -28.75 18.30
N PRO A 701 19.69 -28.97 18.13
CA PRO A 701 20.28 -29.19 16.82
C PRO A 701 19.70 -30.43 16.13
N VAL A 702 19.52 -30.38 14.82
CA VAL A 702 19.10 -31.52 13.99
C VAL A 702 20.14 -31.80 12.93
N ALA A 703 20.67 -33.01 12.92
CA ALA A 703 21.73 -33.42 12.01
C ALA A 703 21.27 -33.44 10.55
N PHE A 704 22.03 -32.77 9.69
CA PHE A 704 21.84 -32.70 8.25
C PHE A 704 23.21 -32.46 7.61
N SER A 705 23.84 -33.50 7.08
CA SER A 705 25.16 -33.41 6.45
C SER A 705 25.05 -33.40 4.92
N GLY A 706 25.92 -32.62 4.27
CA GLY A 706 26.01 -32.51 2.82
C GLY A 706 26.13 -31.07 2.32
N THR A 707 26.27 -30.91 1.00
CA THR A 707 26.26 -29.59 0.33
C THR A 707 24.85 -29.27 -0.14
N LEU A 708 24.29 -28.13 0.28
CA LEU A 708 22.97 -27.69 -0.18
C LEU A 708 22.91 -27.57 -1.71
N ASN A 709 21.74 -27.86 -2.26
CA ASN A 709 21.45 -27.62 -3.66
C ASN A 709 21.49 -26.12 -3.98
N THR A 710 21.64 -25.79 -5.26
CA THR A 710 21.59 -24.42 -5.78
C THR A 710 20.44 -24.30 -6.78
N THR A 711 19.83 -23.12 -6.89
CA THR A 711 18.72 -22.89 -7.81
C THR A 711 18.82 -21.53 -8.50
N THR A 712 18.31 -21.45 -9.72
CA THR A 712 18.14 -20.22 -10.48
C THR A 712 16.85 -19.47 -10.16
N GLN A 713 15.98 -20.04 -9.32
CA GLN A 713 14.71 -19.43 -8.93
C GLN A 713 14.88 -18.29 -7.91
N SER A 714 13.94 -17.35 -7.94
CA SER A 714 13.81 -16.23 -7.00
C SER A 714 13.57 -16.68 -5.55
N ILE A 715 13.57 -15.70 -4.64
CA ILE A 715 13.06 -15.83 -3.26
C ILE A 715 11.68 -15.16 -3.19
N THR A 716 10.76 -15.68 -2.41
CA THR A 716 9.50 -15.00 -2.05
C THR A 716 9.32 -14.86 -0.54
N PHE A 717 8.83 -13.71 -0.08
CA PHE A 717 8.28 -13.50 1.26
C PHE A 717 6.75 -13.61 1.19
N ALA A 718 6.15 -14.34 2.12
CA ALA A 718 4.70 -14.56 2.27
C ALA A 718 3.96 -15.29 1.12
N ASN A 719 4.66 -15.88 0.14
CA ASN A 719 4.03 -16.58 -0.99
C ASN A 719 4.81 -17.81 -1.48
N SER A 720 4.09 -18.74 -2.11
CA SER A 720 4.63 -19.87 -2.89
C SER A 720 4.37 -19.66 -4.39
N ILE A 721 5.41 -19.35 -5.17
CA ILE A 721 5.38 -18.91 -6.58
C ILE A 721 4.51 -19.80 -7.50
N ASN A 722 4.41 -21.09 -7.18
CA ASN A 722 3.73 -22.08 -8.04
C ASN A 722 2.32 -22.47 -7.54
N PHE A 723 1.83 -21.91 -6.42
CA PHE A 723 0.64 -22.43 -5.72
C PHE A 723 -0.36 -21.39 -5.21
N ASN A 724 -0.09 -20.08 -5.34
CA ASN A 724 -0.92 -18.99 -4.78
C ASN A 724 -1.30 -19.29 -3.32
N LYS A 725 -0.25 -19.46 -2.51
CA LYS A 725 -0.31 -19.71 -1.07
C LYS A 725 0.20 -18.49 -0.33
N ASP A 726 -0.58 -17.44 -0.47
CA ASP A 726 -0.34 -16.13 0.10
C ASP A 726 -0.67 -16.20 1.61
N ALA A 727 0.23 -15.69 2.43
CA ALA A 727 0.22 -15.91 3.88
C ALA A 727 -0.40 -14.73 4.63
N SER A 728 -1.42 -14.98 5.47
CA SER A 728 -2.06 -13.94 6.28
C SER A 728 -1.24 -13.62 7.54
N ILE A 729 -0.09 -12.97 7.35
CA ILE A 729 0.95 -12.75 8.37
C ILE A 729 1.54 -11.34 8.30
N LYS A 730 2.35 -10.97 9.30
CA LYS A 730 3.17 -9.75 9.28
C LYS A 730 4.66 -10.14 9.40
N LEU A 731 5.52 -9.60 8.54
CA LEU A 731 6.96 -9.85 8.52
C LEU A 731 7.77 -8.57 8.61
N ASP A 732 8.92 -8.67 9.27
CA ASP A 732 9.81 -7.55 9.56
C ASP A 732 11.29 -7.98 9.56
N ASP A 733 12.16 -7.08 9.08
CA ASP A 733 13.61 -7.13 9.23
C ASP A 733 14.29 -8.45 8.81
N ILE A 734 13.89 -8.96 7.64
CA ILE A 734 14.37 -10.22 7.06
C ILE A 734 15.86 -10.11 6.69
N ARG A 735 16.68 -11.06 7.12
CA ARG A 735 18.12 -11.18 6.81
C ARG A 735 18.54 -12.55 6.32
N ILE A 736 19.54 -12.54 5.44
CA ILE A 736 20.20 -13.73 4.87
C ILE A 736 21.71 -13.61 5.06
N TYR A 737 22.31 -14.69 5.55
CA TYR A 737 23.76 -14.83 5.63
C TYR A 737 24.24 -16.05 4.84
N ASN A 738 25.38 -15.90 4.14
CA ASN A 738 26.10 -16.98 3.48
C ASN A 738 26.98 -17.83 4.43
N ARG A 739 26.70 -17.77 5.73
CA ARG A 739 27.39 -18.48 6.81
C ARG A 739 26.44 -18.78 7.97
N ALA A 740 26.84 -19.70 8.84
CA ALA A 740 26.26 -19.80 10.18
C ALA A 740 26.58 -18.54 11.01
N LEU A 741 25.57 -18.02 11.70
CA LEU A 741 25.75 -17.14 12.85
C LEU A 741 26.00 -17.99 14.10
N SER A 742 26.83 -17.48 15.00
CA SER A 742 26.95 -18.02 16.36
C SER A 742 25.71 -17.70 17.20
N ALA A 743 25.45 -18.48 18.25
CA ALA A 743 24.33 -18.20 19.17
C ALA A 743 24.40 -16.79 19.80
N GLY A 744 25.61 -16.23 19.98
CA GLY A 744 25.80 -14.85 20.43
C GLY A 744 25.35 -13.81 19.41
N GLU A 745 25.61 -14.03 18.12
CA GLU A 745 25.14 -13.17 17.02
C GLU A 745 23.63 -13.27 16.83
N VAL A 746 23.03 -14.46 16.96
CA VAL A 746 21.56 -14.63 16.92
C VAL A 746 20.88 -13.95 18.12
N GLN A 747 21.48 -14.05 19.32
CA GLN A 747 21.02 -13.32 20.49
C GLN A 747 21.17 -11.79 20.33
N GLN A 748 22.18 -11.32 19.60
CA GLN A 748 22.32 -9.90 19.25
C GLN A 748 21.24 -9.45 18.27
N LEU A 749 20.94 -10.22 17.21
CA LEU A 749 19.84 -9.90 16.28
C LEU A 749 18.50 -9.76 16.99
N TYR A 750 18.14 -10.71 17.86
CA TYR A 750 16.94 -10.58 18.70
C TYR A 750 16.99 -9.33 19.59
N ASN A 751 18.15 -9.04 20.21
CA ASN A 751 18.33 -7.87 21.08
C ASN A 751 18.24 -6.52 20.34
N LEU A 752 18.34 -6.45 19.01
CA LEU A 752 18.07 -5.21 18.26
C LEU A 752 16.61 -4.77 18.41
N GLY A 753 15.69 -5.74 18.48
CA GLY A 753 14.25 -5.53 18.50
C GLY A 753 13.59 -5.86 19.82
N ARG A 754 14.21 -5.54 20.97
CA ARG A 754 13.59 -5.74 22.28
C ARG A 754 12.91 -4.47 22.77
#